data_AF-A0AAU2X5N0-F1
#
_entry.id   AF-A0AAU2X5N0-F1
#
_cell.length_a   1.000
_cell.length_b   1.000
_cell.length_c   1.000
_cell.angle_alpha   90.00
_cell.angle_beta   90.00
_cell.angle_gamma   90.00
#
_symmetry.space_group_name_H-M   'P 1'
#
loop_
_entity.id
_entity.type
_entity.pdbx_description
1 polymer ?
#
loop_
_entity_poly.entity_id
_entity_poly.type
_entity_poly.pdbx_seq_one_letter_code
_entity_poly.pdbx_strand_id
1 'polypeptide(L)'
;MAVAVEPDVPAPAPAQALGSALESVVVYAQGAVCTRRARFTLPEGHRGEFRIHVADVPLSAYAQSLRGTVAAGPDGLRVADVRPRIEAVAVEPRDVPELRRACDVADEHLTRLTARRSRLHTEIEATAGLRAAQARQRRDDPYPRPAAVESVLALADFVTDRLDALQTRMRGLEEECRRAEHDARVARHRLDEASGSLRVEEARTTGSAVLTLDLAGEPPAGPAEVVVDLEYQVPGARWVPQYQLRLDTAMTGGTLVMRAAVAQRTGEDWTGVRLGLSTADLDRRTDLPELRSLRIGRRQAAPAPSGWREPPAGLDELFAGYDTGKAKRRARDEKAARSVPVAAAGAGTLTGGAVLGGYGGAELRADQSAWMAEEQARGYPQADPMPPPMAMPPAPIAPGSAPSPAPAPPPPPAPRMRRARGAPGGRPRAEVAEGAPPPAQAFAGASYGGGGMELELDDGYMDRLDSDGPGGAAASALPGADLLDYAGLVLTGADDAVARGRLRPGGSYDAMAEQYRRRAEMVASLALPAHAARVRESAGSYDYRFDVAAAADVESDGGWHTVPVCTVEVGLEPEFVTVPSVDESVFGTVHVTNASAHALLAGPADVSVGGEFLMTVPLPTLAPGERQRVGVGVVESVQVARRTHMRESTAGLRNQTTVLDHRIEIDVANHLAREITVEVLERVPVSDDKDVKVEEHAADPKWERDTEPRDGHVVRGARVWRLRLPANSTRTLVGRYEIRIPGGKSVVGGNRRA
;
A
#
# COMPACT_ATOMS: atom_id res chain seq x y z
N MET A 1 -54.61 -24.60 53.00
CA MET A 1 -54.78 -25.09 51.61
C MET A 1 -53.58 -24.67 50.80
N ALA A 2 -53.38 -25.27 49.61
CA ALA A 2 -52.18 -25.20 48.79
C ALA A 2 -51.46 -23.84 48.75
N VAL A 3 -50.16 -23.86 49.03
CA VAL A 3 -49.20 -22.90 48.45
C VAL A 3 -48.90 -23.42 47.05
N ALA A 4 -49.13 -22.60 46.02
CA ALA A 4 -48.68 -22.91 44.67
C ALA A 4 -47.20 -22.51 44.55
N VAL A 5 -46.36 -23.47 44.16
CA VAL A 5 -44.95 -23.22 43.83
C VAL A 5 -44.88 -22.93 42.34
N GLU A 6 -44.38 -21.76 41.96
CA GLU A 6 -44.07 -21.46 40.56
C GLU A 6 -42.94 -22.38 40.08
N PRO A 7 -42.99 -22.88 38.82
CA PRO A 7 -41.92 -23.72 38.31
C PRO A 7 -40.64 -22.90 38.15
N ASP A 8 -39.63 -23.27 38.96
CA ASP A 8 -38.28 -22.72 38.89
C ASP A 8 -37.75 -22.83 37.46
N VAL A 9 -37.57 -21.69 36.80
CA VAL A 9 -37.09 -21.64 35.41
C VAL A 9 -35.58 -21.91 35.46
N PRO A 10 -35.11 -23.06 34.94
CA PRO A 10 -33.72 -23.46 35.10
C PRO A 10 -32.82 -22.40 34.47
N ALA A 11 -31.83 -21.94 35.25
CA ALA A 11 -30.82 -21.00 34.76
C ALA A 11 -30.20 -21.53 33.45
N PRO A 12 -30.00 -20.66 32.44
CA PRO A 12 -29.55 -21.10 31.12
C PRO A 12 -28.24 -21.86 31.23
N ALA A 13 -28.20 -23.06 30.65
CA ALA A 13 -27.07 -23.97 30.78
C ALA A 13 -25.74 -23.29 30.38
N PRO A 14 -24.65 -23.48 31.14
CA PRO A 14 -23.35 -22.89 30.81
C PRO A 14 -22.90 -23.43 29.46
N ALA A 15 -22.72 -22.52 28.51
CA ALA A 15 -22.37 -22.85 27.14
C ALA A 15 -20.93 -23.39 27.04
N GLN A 16 -20.71 -24.36 26.15
CA GLN A 16 -19.45 -25.10 26.10
C GLN A 16 -18.35 -24.31 25.38
N ALA A 17 -17.20 -24.10 26.02
CA ALA A 17 -16.02 -23.52 25.40
C ALA A 17 -15.34 -24.50 24.44
N LEU A 18 -15.15 -24.09 23.18
CA LEU A 18 -14.57 -24.91 22.12
C LEU A 18 -13.33 -24.25 21.50
N GLY A 19 -12.22 -24.99 21.53
CA GLY A 19 -11.10 -24.72 20.63
C GLY A 19 -11.55 -24.86 19.18
N SER A 20 -11.09 -23.93 18.34
CA SER A 20 -11.45 -23.88 16.92
C SER A 20 -10.26 -23.36 16.10
N ALA A 21 -10.25 -23.67 14.80
CA ALA A 21 -9.13 -23.38 13.91
C ALA A 21 -9.61 -22.61 12.68
N LEU A 22 -8.82 -21.63 12.24
CA LEU A 22 -9.03 -20.94 10.97
C LEU A 22 -8.69 -21.91 9.82
N GLU A 23 -9.66 -22.21 8.96
CA GLU A 23 -9.50 -23.23 7.90
C GLU A 23 -9.29 -22.60 6.51
N SER A 24 -10.01 -21.54 6.21
CA SER A 24 -9.91 -20.83 4.94
C SER A 24 -10.07 -19.34 5.10
N VAL A 25 -9.35 -18.59 4.26
CA VAL A 25 -9.42 -17.13 4.18
C VAL A 25 -9.57 -16.73 2.73
N VAL A 26 -10.51 -15.85 2.43
CA VAL A 26 -10.66 -15.23 1.12
C VAL A 26 -10.31 -13.76 1.25
N VAL A 27 -9.18 -13.34 0.70
CA VAL A 27 -8.74 -11.93 0.71
C VAL A 27 -9.39 -11.21 -0.46
N TYR A 28 -10.07 -10.11 -0.19
CA TYR A 28 -10.71 -9.26 -1.18
C TYR A 28 -9.77 -8.09 -1.53
N ALA A 29 -10.14 -7.21 -2.47
CA ALA A 29 -9.32 -6.01 -2.77
C ALA A 29 -9.11 -5.11 -1.54
N GLN A 30 -10.09 -5.11 -0.63
CA GLN A 30 -9.99 -4.64 0.75
C GLN A 30 -10.77 -5.61 1.65
N GLY A 31 -10.23 -5.89 2.83
CA GLY A 31 -10.75 -6.86 3.78
C GLY A 31 -10.56 -8.33 3.37
N ALA A 32 -11.01 -9.22 4.24
CA ALA A 32 -11.08 -10.66 4.01
C ALA A 32 -12.32 -11.28 4.65
N VAL A 33 -12.73 -12.43 4.13
CA VAL A 33 -13.69 -13.35 4.75
C VAL A 33 -12.90 -14.52 5.32
N CYS A 34 -13.03 -14.76 6.62
CA CYS A 34 -12.40 -15.86 7.34
C CYS A 34 -13.45 -16.93 7.68
N THR A 35 -13.11 -18.20 7.52
CA THR A 35 -13.95 -19.35 7.91
C THR A 35 -13.21 -20.19 8.96
N ARG A 36 -13.75 -20.24 10.17
CA ARG A 36 -13.21 -20.92 11.35
C ARG A 36 -14.06 -22.13 11.69
N ARG A 37 -13.44 -23.31 11.81
CA ARG A 37 -14.11 -24.57 12.11
C ARG A 37 -13.97 -24.94 13.58
N ALA A 38 -15.10 -25.20 14.24
CA ALA A 38 -15.20 -25.76 15.58
C ALA A 38 -15.69 -27.22 15.50
N ARG A 39 -15.26 -28.05 16.44
CA ARG A 39 -15.74 -29.44 16.61
C ARG A 39 -16.14 -29.68 18.05
N PHE A 40 -17.25 -30.39 18.26
CA PHE A 40 -17.67 -30.85 19.58
C PHE A 40 -18.50 -32.13 19.48
N THR A 41 -18.83 -32.71 20.64
CA THR A 41 -19.71 -33.88 20.73
C THR A 41 -21.02 -33.44 21.38
N LEU A 42 -22.13 -33.57 20.66
CA LEU A 42 -23.46 -33.34 21.21
C LEU A 42 -23.82 -34.50 22.17
N PRO A 43 -24.22 -34.23 23.43
CA PRO A 43 -24.60 -35.27 24.37
C PRO A 43 -25.84 -36.07 23.92
N GLU A 44 -25.86 -37.35 24.26
CA GLU A 44 -27.00 -38.25 24.01
C GLU A 44 -28.29 -37.70 24.64
N GLY A 45 -29.41 -37.81 23.91
CA GLY A 45 -30.74 -37.45 24.42
C GLY A 45 -31.01 -35.94 24.58
N HIS A 46 -30.06 -35.06 24.26
CA HIS A 46 -30.23 -33.61 24.39
C HIS A 46 -31.33 -33.08 23.44
N ARG A 47 -32.17 -32.14 23.91
CA ARG A 47 -33.31 -31.57 23.18
C ARG A 47 -33.42 -30.06 23.44
N GLY A 48 -33.71 -29.28 22.40
CA GLY A 48 -33.88 -27.83 22.47
C GLY A 48 -32.60 -27.05 22.14
N GLU A 49 -32.52 -25.81 22.63
CA GLU A 49 -31.36 -24.93 22.41
C GLU A 49 -30.10 -25.44 23.13
N PHE A 50 -29.02 -25.64 22.37
CA PHE A 50 -27.68 -25.91 22.88
C PHE A 50 -26.74 -24.76 22.52
N ARG A 51 -25.95 -24.23 23.46
CA ARG A 51 -25.09 -23.07 23.22
C ARG A 51 -23.61 -23.43 23.32
N ILE A 52 -22.83 -22.96 22.35
CA ILE A 52 -21.38 -23.16 22.27
C ILE A 52 -20.65 -21.80 22.19
N HIS A 53 -19.47 -21.71 22.79
CA HIS A 53 -18.54 -20.60 22.63
C HIS A 53 -17.45 -21.01 21.65
N VAL A 54 -17.41 -20.35 20.49
CA VAL A 54 -16.31 -20.44 19.53
C VAL A 54 -15.30 -19.35 19.90
N ALA A 55 -14.14 -19.76 20.41
CA ALA A 55 -13.07 -18.87 20.87
C ALA A 55 -12.22 -18.29 19.73
N ASP A 56 -11.31 -17.38 20.09
CA ASP A 56 -10.29 -16.75 19.23
C ASP A 56 -10.84 -16.04 17.98
N VAL A 57 -12.02 -15.44 18.08
CA VAL A 57 -12.55 -14.54 17.04
C VAL A 57 -11.82 -13.19 17.16
N PRO A 58 -11.27 -12.62 16.07
CA PRO A 58 -10.54 -11.35 16.15
C PRO A 58 -11.44 -10.17 16.56
N LEU A 59 -10.96 -9.31 17.45
CA LEU A 59 -11.66 -8.07 17.83
C LEU A 59 -11.80 -7.06 16.67
N SER A 60 -11.11 -7.28 15.55
CA SER A 60 -11.31 -6.49 14.32
C SER A 60 -12.51 -6.98 13.48
N ALA A 61 -13.10 -8.12 13.81
CA ALA A 61 -14.19 -8.72 13.03
C ALA A 61 -15.48 -7.89 13.13
N TYR A 62 -16.16 -7.76 12.00
CA TYR A 62 -17.45 -7.08 11.93
C TYR A 62 -18.53 -7.95 12.58
N ALA A 63 -19.03 -7.53 13.75
CA ALA A 63 -20.07 -8.23 14.50
C ALA A 63 -21.29 -8.62 13.64
N GLN A 64 -21.73 -7.73 12.76
CA GLN A 64 -22.86 -7.94 11.85
C GLN A 64 -22.59 -8.95 10.71
N SER A 65 -21.33 -9.34 10.50
CA SER A 65 -20.91 -10.31 9.48
C SER A 65 -20.89 -11.76 9.97
N LEU A 66 -20.95 -12.01 11.28
CA LEU A 66 -20.86 -13.35 11.85
C LEU A 66 -21.98 -14.27 11.32
N ARG A 67 -21.61 -15.40 10.70
CA ARG A 67 -22.56 -16.44 10.25
C ARG A 67 -22.07 -17.81 10.73
N GLY A 68 -22.93 -18.55 11.44
CA GLY A 68 -22.68 -19.93 11.82
C GLY A 68 -23.41 -20.89 10.88
N THR A 69 -22.76 -21.98 10.48
CA THR A 69 -23.36 -23.07 9.70
C THR A 69 -22.94 -24.43 10.25
N VAL A 70 -23.83 -25.42 10.19
CA VAL A 70 -23.50 -26.80 10.57
C VAL A 70 -22.92 -27.50 9.33
N ALA A 71 -21.63 -27.80 9.37
CA ALA A 71 -20.92 -28.45 8.26
C ALA A 71 -21.06 -29.99 8.31
N ALA A 72 -21.21 -30.55 9.51
CA ALA A 72 -21.61 -31.94 9.73
C ALA A 72 -22.28 -32.07 11.11
N GLY A 73 -23.25 -32.97 11.24
CA GLY A 73 -23.99 -33.21 12.49
C GLY A 73 -25.23 -34.07 12.25
N PRO A 74 -26.08 -34.29 13.27
CA PRO A 74 -27.37 -34.97 13.11
C PRO A 74 -28.36 -34.16 12.27
N ASP A 75 -29.22 -34.86 11.53
CA ASP A 75 -30.23 -34.24 10.68
C ASP A 75 -31.16 -33.30 11.48
N GLY A 76 -31.48 -32.14 10.91
CA GLY A 76 -32.31 -31.12 11.54
C GLY A 76 -31.57 -30.19 12.53
N LEU A 77 -30.27 -30.40 12.79
CA LEU A 77 -29.45 -29.46 13.55
C LEU A 77 -29.15 -28.20 12.72
N ARG A 78 -29.39 -27.02 13.30
CA ARG A 78 -29.13 -25.71 12.69
C ARG A 78 -28.52 -24.73 13.69
N VAL A 79 -27.89 -23.68 13.17
CA VAL A 79 -27.58 -22.48 13.96
C VAL A 79 -28.81 -21.56 13.95
N ALA A 80 -29.30 -21.18 15.12
CA ALA A 80 -30.47 -20.33 15.31
C ALA A 80 -30.11 -18.87 15.62
N ASP A 81 -29.01 -18.63 16.34
CA ASP A 81 -28.51 -17.29 16.71
C ASP A 81 -26.98 -17.30 16.82
N VAL A 82 -26.34 -16.16 16.58
CA VAL A 82 -24.89 -15.97 16.68
C VAL A 82 -24.61 -14.60 17.30
N ARG A 83 -24.04 -14.58 18.51
CA ARG A 83 -23.75 -13.35 19.25
C ARG A 83 -22.26 -13.14 19.47
N PRO A 84 -21.70 -11.97 19.15
CA PRO A 84 -20.33 -11.62 19.53
C PRO A 84 -20.23 -11.41 21.05
N ARG A 85 -19.05 -11.67 21.61
CA ARG A 85 -18.70 -11.42 23.01
C ARG A 85 -17.21 -11.06 23.12
N ILE A 86 -16.84 -10.32 24.16
CA ILE A 86 -15.44 -10.17 24.58
C ILE A 86 -15.19 -11.07 25.78
N GLU A 87 -14.07 -11.80 25.74
CA GLU A 87 -13.59 -12.64 26.83
C GLU A 87 -12.11 -12.31 27.13
N ALA A 88 -11.80 -12.03 28.39
CA ALA A 88 -10.44 -11.79 28.85
C ALA A 88 -9.77 -13.13 29.17
N VAL A 89 -8.87 -13.57 28.29
CA VAL A 89 -8.17 -14.86 28.41
C VAL A 89 -6.83 -14.62 29.09
N ALA A 90 -6.60 -15.25 30.24
CA ALA A 90 -5.31 -15.17 30.94
C ALA A 90 -4.17 -15.61 30.00
N VAL A 91 -3.15 -14.76 29.85
CA VAL A 91 -2.04 -15.05 28.93
C VAL A 91 -0.97 -15.84 29.67
N GLU A 92 -0.92 -17.14 29.41
CA GLU A 92 0.33 -17.90 29.48
C GLU A 92 1.37 -17.15 28.60
N PRO A 93 2.41 -16.53 29.19
CA PRO A 93 3.24 -15.56 28.49
C PRO A 93 4.15 -16.24 27.48
N ARG A 94 3.68 -16.37 26.23
CA ARG A 94 4.46 -16.90 25.10
C ARG A 94 5.81 -16.20 24.98
N ASP A 95 6.84 -16.93 25.40
CA ASP A 95 8.19 -16.91 24.85
C ASP A 95 8.95 -15.58 24.91
N VAL A 96 8.47 -14.56 25.64
CA VAL A 96 9.24 -13.33 25.93
C VAL A 96 10.60 -13.63 26.58
N PRO A 97 10.75 -14.61 27.49
CA PRO A 97 12.07 -15.03 27.99
C PRO A 97 12.96 -15.62 26.88
N GLU A 98 12.38 -16.28 25.88
CA GLU A 98 13.09 -16.95 24.78
C GLU A 98 13.49 -15.93 23.70
N LEU A 99 12.58 -15.04 23.29
CA LEU A 99 12.83 -13.91 22.41
C LEU A 99 13.90 -12.98 22.98
N ARG A 100 13.91 -12.78 24.31
CA ARG A 100 14.97 -12.02 24.99
C ARG A 100 16.31 -12.74 24.92
N ARG A 101 16.37 -14.04 25.26
CA ARG A 101 17.60 -14.85 25.08
C ARG A 101 18.10 -14.82 23.64
N ALA A 102 17.21 -14.90 22.64
CA ALA A 102 17.57 -14.84 21.23
C ALA A 102 18.15 -13.47 20.83
N CYS A 103 17.58 -12.38 21.35
CA CYS A 103 18.14 -11.03 21.21
C CYS A 103 19.53 -10.92 21.85
N ASP A 104 19.66 -11.36 23.11
CA ASP A 104 20.92 -11.33 23.86
C ASP A 104 22.03 -12.13 23.14
N VAL A 105 21.71 -13.32 22.62
CA VAL A 105 22.63 -14.18 21.85
C VAL A 105 23.05 -13.53 20.52
N ALA A 106 22.11 -12.89 19.81
CA ALA A 106 22.42 -12.23 18.54
C ALA A 106 23.30 -10.98 18.74
N ASP A 107 23.04 -10.18 19.77
CA ASP A 107 23.85 -9.02 20.13
C ASP A 107 25.23 -9.41 20.70
N GLU A 108 25.34 -10.52 21.44
CA GLU A 108 26.64 -11.05 21.86
C GLU A 108 27.45 -11.59 20.66
N HIS A 109 26.79 -12.25 19.70
CA HIS A 109 27.44 -12.70 18.46
C HIS A 109 27.98 -11.53 17.64
N LEU A 110 27.18 -10.47 17.45
CA LEU A 110 27.59 -9.24 16.80
C LEU A 110 28.77 -8.55 17.53
N THR A 111 28.73 -8.51 18.86
CA THR A 111 29.83 -7.98 19.70
C THR A 111 31.11 -8.79 19.50
N ARG A 112 31.01 -10.13 19.42
CA ARG A 112 32.13 -11.05 19.20
C ARG A 112 32.78 -10.87 17.83
N LEU A 113 31.97 -10.68 16.78
CA LEU A 113 32.44 -10.45 15.41
C LEU A 113 33.05 -9.06 15.22
N THR A 114 32.42 -8.01 15.74
CA THR A 114 32.98 -6.64 15.69
C THR A 114 34.31 -6.55 16.44
N ALA A 115 34.45 -7.19 17.60
CA ALA A 115 35.72 -7.31 18.31
C ALA A 115 36.79 -8.15 17.56
N ARG A 116 36.38 -9.06 16.66
CA ARG A 116 37.28 -9.76 15.71
C ARG A 116 37.70 -8.82 14.57
N ARG A 117 36.78 -8.02 14.02
CA ARG A 117 37.03 -7.03 12.95
C ARG A 117 38.05 -5.99 13.38
N SER A 118 37.88 -5.40 14.57
CA SER A 118 38.83 -4.41 15.10
C SER A 118 40.25 -4.95 15.27
N ARG A 119 40.40 -6.20 15.76
CA ARG A 119 41.73 -6.84 15.88
C ARG A 119 42.40 -7.06 14.51
N LEU A 120 41.63 -7.49 13.52
CA LEU A 120 42.13 -7.70 12.15
C LEU A 120 42.51 -6.36 11.48
N HIS A 121 41.76 -5.29 11.77
CA HIS A 121 42.09 -3.94 11.30
C HIS A 121 43.44 -3.47 11.85
N THR A 122 43.67 -3.59 13.17
CA THR A 122 44.97 -3.28 13.78
C THR A 122 46.11 -4.16 13.25
N GLU A 123 45.84 -5.42 12.87
CA GLU A 123 46.84 -6.29 12.23
C GLU A 123 47.20 -5.83 10.81
N ILE A 124 46.22 -5.33 10.04
CA ILE A 124 46.43 -4.69 8.73
C ILE A 124 47.24 -3.40 8.88
N GLU A 125 46.88 -2.51 9.81
CA GLU A 125 47.61 -1.27 10.10
C GLU A 125 49.06 -1.56 10.51
N ALA A 126 49.28 -2.52 11.41
CA ALA A 126 50.62 -2.93 11.84
C ALA A 126 51.45 -3.50 10.69
N THR A 127 50.85 -4.31 9.82
CA THR A 127 51.52 -4.88 8.63
C THR A 127 51.87 -3.78 7.61
N ALA A 128 50.91 -2.90 7.28
CA ALA A 128 51.13 -1.77 6.39
C ALA A 128 52.10 -0.72 6.97
N GLY A 129 52.30 -0.72 8.29
CA GLY A 129 53.30 0.08 9.01
C GLY A 129 54.72 -0.47 8.99
N LEU A 130 54.96 -1.72 8.57
CA LEU A 130 56.30 -2.33 8.56
C LEU A 130 57.25 -1.61 7.61
N ARG A 131 58.48 -1.31 8.07
CA ARG A 131 59.53 -0.65 7.28
C ARG A 131 60.85 -1.39 7.48
N ALA A 132 61.69 -1.43 6.45
CA ALA A 132 62.98 -2.08 6.52
C ALA A 132 63.87 -1.40 7.56
N ALA A 133 64.42 -2.18 8.50
CA ALA A 133 65.25 -1.63 9.57
C ALA A 133 66.54 -1.03 8.98
N GLN A 134 66.78 0.25 9.25
CA GLN A 134 68.06 0.87 8.94
C GLN A 134 69.18 0.19 9.75
N ALA A 135 70.32 -0.05 9.14
CA ALA A 135 71.43 -0.71 9.82
C ALA A 135 71.92 0.15 11.00
N ARG A 136 72.14 -0.47 12.16
CA ARG A 136 72.60 0.21 13.38
C ARG A 136 73.87 1.02 13.10
N GLN A 137 73.76 2.34 13.10
CA GLN A 137 74.86 3.25 12.82
C GLN A 137 76.01 3.00 13.81
N ARG A 138 77.21 2.73 13.29
CA ARG A 138 78.44 2.75 14.10
C ARG A 138 78.82 4.21 14.36
N ARG A 139 79.41 4.47 15.52
CA ARG A 139 79.69 5.83 16.03
C ARG A 139 80.52 6.70 15.07
N ASP A 140 81.29 6.06 14.20
CA ASP A 140 82.29 6.68 13.33
C ASP A 140 81.89 6.65 11.84
N ASP A 141 80.64 6.29 11.52
CA ASP A 141 80.12 6.17 10.14
C ASP A 141 79.37 7.45 9.72
N PRO A 142 79.88 8.25 8.76
CA PRO A 142 79.37 9.60 8.47
C PRO A 142 78.05 9.65 7.69
N TYR A 143 77.57 8.52 7.15
CA TYR A 143 76.31 8.43 6.42
C TYR A 143 75.48 7.23 6.89
N PRO A 144 74.15 7.35 6.99
CA PRO A 144 73.28 6.22 7.33
C PRO A 144 73.30 5.18 6.20
N ARG A 145 73.64 3.94 6.52
CA ARG A 145 73.62 2.85 5.54
C ARG A 145 72.17 2.48 5.21
N PRO A 146 71.74 2.51 3.94
CA PRO A 146 70.43 1.99 3.56
C PRO A 146 70.35 0.48 3.85
N ALA A 147 69.13 -0.03 4.02
CA ALA A 147 68.91 -1.48 4.08
C ALA A 147 69.34 -2.14 2.75
N ALA A 148 69.82 -3.38 2.81
CA ALA A 148 70.18 -4.13 1.61
C ALA A 148 68.94 -4.30 0.71
N VAL A 149 69.10 -4.12 -0.61
CA VAL A 149 67.98 -4.12 -1.57
C VAL A 149 67.19 -5.44 -1.50
N GLU A 150 67.88 -6.57 -1.38
CA GLU A 150 67.29 -7.89 -1.16
C GLU A 150 66.36 -7.93 0.06
N SER A 151 66.76 -7.30 1.18
CA SER A 151 65.95 -7.23 2.41
C SER A 151 64.78 -6.24 2.30
N VAL A 152 64.87 -5.24 1.41
CA VAL A 152 63.76 -4.32 1.12
C VAL A 152 62.72 -5.00 0.22
N LEU A 153 63.16 -5.74 -0.80
CA LEU A 153 62.29 -6.53 -1.68
C LEU A 153 61.59 -7.65 -0.90
N ALA A 154 62.34 -8.48 -0.16
CA ALA A 154 61.76 -9.54 0.64
C ALA A 154 60.75 -9.04 1.71
N LEU A 155 60.91 -7.81 2.21
CA LEU A 155 59.91 -7.18 3.07
C LEU A 155 58.68 -6.68 2.28
N ALA A 156 58.88 -6.13 1.08
CA ALA A 156 57.78 -5.69 0.22
C ALA A 156 56.90 -6.88 -0.22
N ASP A 157 57.52 -7.99 -0.61
CA ASP A 157 56.84 -9.23 -0.97
C ASP A 157 56.06 -9.79 0.24
N PHE A 158 56.72 -9.92 1.40
CA PHE A 158 56.07 -10.34 2.65
C PHE A 158 54.89 -9.44 3.06
N VAL A 159 55.03 -8.12 2.95
CA VAL A 159 53.97 -7.16 3.27
C VAL A 159 52.81 -7.30 2.27
N THR A 160 53.10 -7.54 0.99
CA THR A 160 52.08 -7.75 -0.05
C THR A 160 51.27 -9.02 0.24
N ASP A 161 51.95 -10.17 0.35
CA ASP A 161 51.33 -11.47 0.64
C ASP A 161 50.51 -11.43 1.95
N ARG A 162 51.06 -10.78 2.99
CA ARG A 162 50.38 -10.68 4.29
C ARG A 162 49.18 -9.75 4.23
N LEU A 163 49.24 -8.63 3.50
CA LEU A 163 48.11 -7.72 3.36
C LEU A 163 46.99 -8.35 2.53
N ASP A 164 47.28 -9.05 1.44
CA ASP A 164 46.25 -9.76 0.66
C ASP A 164 45.56 -10.83 1.52
N ALA A 165 46.33 -11.67 2.22
CA ALA A 165 45.78 -12.67 3.13
C ALA A 165 44.91 -12.09 4.26
N LEU A 166 45.25 -10.89 4.78
CA LEU A 166 44.47 -10.20 5.80
C LEU A 166 43.23 -9.49 5.21
N GLN A 167 43.35 -8.85 4.04
CA GLN A 167 42.23 -8.22 3.35
C GLN A 167 41.16 -9.24 2.92
N THR A 168 41.56 -10.40 2.40
CA THR A 168 40.61 -11.48 2.07
C THR A 168 39.83 -11.94 3.31
N ARG A 169 40.51 -12.08 4.46
CA ARG A 169 39.86 -12.40 5.74
C ARG A 169 38.96 -11.27 6.26
N MET A 170 39.33 -10.01 6.01
CA MET A 170 38.50 -8.86 6.38
C MET A 170 37.17 -8.87 5.62
N ARG A 171 37.19 -9.04 4.30
CA ARG A 171 35.97 -9.04 3.46
C ARG A 171 34.95 -10.10 3.93
N GLY A 172 35.41 -11.34 4.16
CA GLY A 172 34.57 -12.41 4.70
C GLY A 172 34.04 -12.12 6.11
N LEU A 173 34.85 -11.50 6.97
CA LEU A 173 34.42 -11.08 8.31
C LEU A 173 33.43 -9.90 8.28
N GLU A 174 33.50 -9.03 7.28
CA GLU A 174 32.52 -7.97 7.03
C GLU A 174 31.18 -8.53 6.50
N GLU A 175 31.18 -9.70 5.86
CA GLU A 175 29.98 -10.46 5.50
C GLU A 175 29.40 -11.25 6.69
N GLU A 176 30.24 -11.78 7.58
CA GLU A 176 29.82 -12.30 8.89
C GLU A 176 29.15 -11.19 9.73
N CYS A 177 29.80 -10.02 9.87
CA CYS A 177 29.23 -8.87 10.59
C CYS A 177 27.89 -8.40 9.99
N ARG A 178 27.80 -8.20 8.67
CA ARG A 178 26.55 -7.74 8.03
C ARG A 178 25.37 -8.68 8.23
N ARG A 179 25.62 -9.99 8.33
CA ARG A 179 24.59 -10.99 8.68
C ARG A 179 24.17 -10.84 10.15
N ALA A 180 25.12 -10.82 11.08
CA ALA A 180 24.82 -10.62 12.51
C ALA A 180 24.12 -9.26 12.80
N GLU A 181 24.43 -8.19 12.06
CA GLU A 181 23.73 -6.88 12.12
C GLU A 181 22.30 -6.94 11.55
N HIS A 182 21.99 -7.91 10.69
CA HIS A 182 20.62 -8.20 10.27
C HIS A 182 19.91 -9.06 11.35
N ASP A 183 20.52 -10.16 11.77
CA ASP A 183 19.96 -11.11 12.73
C ASP A 183 19.60 -10.44 14.06
N ALA A 184 20.51 -9.64 14.64
CA ALA A 184 20.28 -8.92 15.90
C ALA A 184 19.19 -7.83 15.78
N ARG A 185 19.03 -7.23 14.60
CA ARG A 185 17.96 -6.27 14.31
C ARG A 185 16.60 -6.97 14.17
N VAL A 186 16.54 -8.14 13.54
CA VAL A 186 15.32 -8.95 13.46
C VAL A 186 14.92 -9.47 14.85
N ALA A 187 15.89 -9.93 15.65
CA ALA A 187 15.64 -10.35 17.04
C ALA A 187 15.13 -9.19 17.90
N ARG A 188 15.71 -8.00 17.79
CA ARG A 188 15.21 -6.78 18.46
C ARG A 188 13.81 -6.37 17.99
N HIS A 189 13.50 -6.45 16.69
CA HIS A 189 12.16 -6.16 16.17
C HIS A 189 11.11 -7.08 16.79
N ARG A 190 11.34 -8.40 16.76
CA ARG A 190 10.45 -9.40 17.38
C ARG A 190 10.27 -9.18 18.89
N LEU A 191 11.35 -8.81 19.59
CA LEU A 191 11.28 -8.50 21.03
C LEU A 191 10.53 -7.19 21.31
N ASP A 192 10.66 -6.17 20.47
CA ASP A 192 9.94 -4.89 20.60
C ASP A 192 8.45 -5.01 20.20
N GLU A 193 8.10 -5.86 19.24
CA GLU A 193 6.70 -6.16 18.91
C GLU A 193 6.00 -6.92 20.05
N ALA A 194 6.64 -7.97 20.57
CA ALA A 194 6.17 -8.68 21.76
C ALA A 194 6.05 -7.72 22.96
N SER A 195 7.11 -6.96 23.27
CA SER A 195 7.14 -6.02 24.41
C SER A 195 6.19 -4.84 24.23
N GLY A 196 5.90 -4.42 22.99
CA GLY A 196 4.95 -3.37 22.65
C GLY A 196 3.49 -3.83 22.79
N SER A 197 3.22 -5.12 22.57
CA SER A 197 1.89 -5.71 22.81
C SER A 197 1.60 -5.97 24.31
N LEU A 198 2.63 -6.21 25.13
CA LEU A 198 2.50 -6.73 26.50
C LEU A 198 2.61 -5.69 27.63
N ARG A 199 2.53 -4.39 27.35
CA ARG A 199 2.67 -3.34 28.39
C ARG A 199 1.41 -3.06 29.24
N VAL A 200 0.32 -3.83 29.08
CA VAL A 200 -0.96 -3.58 29.77
C VAL A 200 -1.68 -4.84 30.28
N GLU A 201 -1.69 -5.95 29.54
CA GLU A 201 -2.64 -7.05 29.76
C GLU A 201 -2.02 -8.34 30.33
N GLU A 202 -2.29 -8.64 31.61
CA GLU A 202 -2.11 -9.98 32.20
C GLU A 202 -3.17 -10.99 31.69
N ALA A 203 -4.27 -10.48 31.12
CA ALA A 203 -5.27 -11.25 30.39
C ALA A 203 -5.57 -10.55 29.05
N ARG A 204 -5.32 -11.24 27.93
CA ARG A 204 -5.54 -10.75 26.58
C ARG A 204 -7.03 -10.59 26.36
N THR A 205 -7.43 -9.40 25.95
CA THR A 205 -8.80 -9.17 25.47
C THR A 205 -8.96 -9.93 24.12
N THR A 206 -9.86 -10.91 24.08
CA THR A 206 -10.18 -11.71 22.87
C THR A 206 -11.66 -11.59 22.51
N GLY A 207 -12.01 -11.83 21.25
CA GLY A 207 -13.40 -12.03 20.84
C GLY A 207 -13.78 -13.51 20.90
N SER A 208 -15.05 -13.78 21.21
CA SER A 208 -15.67 -15.08 21.00
C SER A 208 -17.03 -14.90 20.32
N ALA A 209 -17.54 -15.98 19.71
CA ALA A 209 -18.90 -16.03 19.21
C ALA A 209 -19.69 -17.10 19.99
N VAL A 210 -20.81 -16.69 20.57
CA VAL A 210 -21.79 -17.59 21.19
C VAL A 210 -22.79 -18.00 20.12
N LEU A 211 -22.75 -19.27 19.72
CA LEU A 211 -23.70 -19.82 18.75
C LEU A 211 -24.77 -20.59 19.52
N THR A 212 -26.03 -20.24 19.29
CA THR A 212 -27.18 -21.03 19.73
C THR A 212 -27.54 -21.98 18.61
N LEU A 213 -27.44 -23.28 18.90
CA LEU A 213 -27.82 -24.38 18.02
C LEU A 213 -29.21 -24.89 18.43
N ASP A 214 -29.99 -25.33 17.45
CA ASP A 214 -31.34 -25.85 17.64
C ASP A 214 -31.50 -27.15 16.83
N LEU A 215 -31.99 -28.22 17.47
CA LEU A 215 -32.15 -29.55 16.88
C LEU A 215 -33.63 -29.83 16.61
N ALA A 216 -34.05 -29.64 15.36
CA ALA A 216 -35.41 -29.88 14.91
C ALA A 216 -35.62 -31.34 14.47
N GLY A 217 -35.67 -32.28 15.42
CA GLY A 217 -35.86 -33.70 15.12
C GLY A 217 -35.97 -34.60 16.35
N GLU A 218 -35.79 -35.91 16.13
CA GLU A 218 -35.50 -36.84 17.23
C GLU A 218 -34.02 -36.66 17.65
N PRO A 219 -33.70 -36.73 18.96
CA PRO A 219 -32.32 -36.63 19.42
C PRO A 219 -31.51 -37.85 18.94
N PRO A 220 -30.20 -37.70 18.66
CA PRO A 220 -29.38 -38.82 18.24
C PRO A 220 -29.34 -39.92 19.31
N ALA A 221 -29.37 -41.18 18.86
CA ALA A 221 -29.39 -42.39 19.70
C ALA A 221 -28.02 -42.71 20.35
N GLY A 222 -27.22 -41.68 20.62
CA GLY A 222 -25.86 -41.75 21.14
C GLY A 222 -25.16 -40.40 20.95
N PRO A 223 -23.92 -40.25 21.45
CA PRO A 223 -23.12 -39.04 21.25
C PRO A 223 -22.77 -38.82 19.78
N ALA A 224 -23.03 -37.62 19.25
CA ALA A 224 -22.79 -37.28 17.84
C ALA A 224 -21.64 -36.26 17.72
N GLU A 225 -20.67 -36.50 16.82
CA GLU A 225 -19.71 -35.45 16.44
C GLU A 225 -20.44 -34.38 15.60
N VAL A 226 -20.25 -33.12 15.96
CA VAL A 226 -20.79 -31.96 15.27
C VAL A 226 -19.65 -31.03 14.87
N VAL A 227 -19.67 -30.61 13.61
CA VAL A 227 -18.72 -29.68 13.00
C VAL A 227 -19.47 -28.41 12.61
N VAL A 228 -19.03 -27.28 13.14
CA VAL A 228 -19.67 -25.97 12.92
C VAL A 228 -18.65 -24.99 12.35
N ASP A 229 -19.02 -24.37 11.24
CA ASP A 229 -18.21 -23.37 10.55
C ASP A 229 -18.75 -21.97 10.86
N LEU A 230 -17.89 -21.11 11.40
CA LEU A 230 -18.13 -19.71 11.68
C LEU A 230 -17.43 -18.84 10.63
N GLU A 231 -18.21 -18.11 9.84
CA GLU A 231 -17.73 -17.12 8.88
C GLU A 231 -17.75 -15.71 9.49
N TYR A 232 -16.71 -14.91 9.23
CA TYR A 232 -16.63 -13.50 9.63
C TYR A 232 -15.82 -12.65 8.64
N GLN A 233 -16.18 -11.37 8.53
CA GLN A 233 -15.47 -10.36 7.75
C GLN A 233 -14.55 -9.51 8.62
N VAL A 234 -13.35 -9.21 8.11
CA VAL A 234 -12.32 -8.40 8.77
C VAL A 234 -11.75 -7.36 7.78
N PRO A 235 -11.62 -6.07 8.13
CA PRO A 235 -11.16 -5.04 7.18
C PRO A 235 -9.66 -5.00 6.97
N GLY A 236 -8.87 -5.49 7.94
CA GLY A 236 -7.41 -5.39 7.94
C GLY A 236 -6.71 -6.40 7.05
N ALA A 237 -7.12 -6.55 5.79
CA ALA A 237 -6.48 -7.42 4.83
C ALA A 237 -6.54 -6.83 3.41
N ARG A 238 -5.58 -7.20 2.57
CA ARG A 238 -5.53 -6.84 1.14
C ARG A 238 -4.51 -7.71 0.40
N TRP A 239 -4.56 -7.69 -0.92
CA TRP A 239 -3.54 -8.30 -1.77
C TRP A 239 -3.25 -7.46 -3.02
N VAL A 240 -2.15 -7.77 -3.70
CA VAL A 240 -1.85 -7.35 -5.09
C VAL A 240 -1.12 -8.46 -5.85
N PRO A 241 -1.29 -8.55 -7.19
CA PRO A 241 -0.55 -9.51 -8.01
C PRO A 241 0.95 -9.22 -8.02
N GLN A 242 1.75 -10.26 -8.17
CA GLN A 242 3.16 -10.20 -8.57
C GLN A 242 3.45 -11.37 -9.51
N TYR A 243 4.23 -11.17 -10.55
CA TYR A 243 4.54 -12.23 -11.51
C TYR A 243 6.00 -12.64 -11.48
N GLN A 244 6.29 -13.83 -12.00
CA GLN A 244 7.62 -14.22 -12.43
C GLN A 244 7.52 -14.80 -13.84
N LEU A 245 8.13 -14.12 -14.82
CA LEU A 245 8.26 -14.59 -16.19
C LEU A 245 9.60 -15.34 -16.31
N ARG A 246 9.53 -16.65 -16.54
CA ARG A 246 10.70 -17.50 -16.77
C ARG A 246 10.75 -17.85 -18.24
N LEU A 247 11.81 -17.45 -18.93
CA LEU A 247 12.06 -17.72 -20.35
C LEU A 247 13.19 -18.72 -20.52
N ASP A 248 13.12 -19.56 -21.55
CA ASP A 248 14.29 -20.28 -22.05
C ASP A 248 15.31 -19.30 -22.65
N THR A 249 16.57 -19.72 -22.81
CA THR A 249 17.63 -18.89 -23.45
C THR A 249 17.29 -18.50 -24.89
N ALA A 250 16.33 -19.19 -25.50
CA ALA A 250 15.81 -18.92 -26.83
C ALA A 250 14.63 -17.93 -26.85
N MET A 251 14.08 -17.53 -25.69
CA MET A 251 12.87 -16.69 -25.57
C MET A 251 11.64 -17.24 -26.32
N THR A 252 11.61 -18.54 -26.64
CA THR A 252 10.53 -19.24 -27.37
C THR A 252 9.67 -20.11 -26.46
N GLY A 253 10.22 -20.54 -25.33
CA GLY A 253 9.51 -21.29 -24.30
C GLY A 253 9.58 -20.55 -22.98
N GLY A 254 8.58 -20.75 -22.13
CA GLY A 254 8.57 -20.12 -20.81
C GLY A 254 7.30 -20.37 -20.02
N THR A 255 7.27 -19.84 -18.81
CA THR A 255 6.13 -19.89 -17.90
C THR A 255 5.96 -18.55 -17.19
N LEU A 256 4.73 -18.04 -17.13
CA LEU A 256 4.36 -16.92 -16.26
C LEU A 256 3.76 -17.49 -14.97
N VAL A 257 4.42 -17.30 -13.83
CA VAL A 257 3.91 -17.71 -12.52
C VAL A 257 3.28 -16.51 -11.82
N MET A 258 2.03 -16.63 -11.39
CA MET A 258 1.36 -15.65 -10.54
C MET A 258 1.66 -15.97 -9.06
N ARG A 259 2.11 -14.94 -8.36
CA ARG A 259 2.19 -14.81 -6.90
C ARG A 259 1.25 -13.68 -6.49
N ALA A 260 1.03 -13.53 -5.19
CA ALA A 260 0.46 -12.32 -4.62
C ALA A 260 1.29 -11.84 -3.44
N ALA A 261 1.47 -10.52 -3.34
CA ALA A 261 1.81 -9.90 -2.08
C ALA A 261 0.50 -9.70 -1.30
N VAL A 262 0.39 -10.32 -0.13
CA VAL A 262 -0.76 -10.25 0.78
C VAL A 262 -0.32 -9.53 2.04
N ALA A 263 -1.11 -8.57 2.51
CA ALA A 263 -0.85 -7.86 3.75
C ALA A 263 -2.07 -7.96 4.66
N GLN A 264 -1.85 -8.34 5.92
CA GLN A 264 -2.94 -8.50 6.88
C GLN A 264 -2.54 -8.04 8.30
N ARG A 265 -3.50 -7.48 9.01
CA ARG A 265 -3.43 -7.08 10.43
C ARG A 265 -4.80 -7.30 11.07
N THR A 266 -5.34 -8.51 10.94
CA THR A 266 -6.66 -8.86 11.49
C THR A 266 -6.61 -9.08 13.01
N GLY A 267 -5.44 -9.36 13.57
CA GLY A 267 -5.26 -9.74 14.99
C GLY A 267 -5.20 -11.26 15.23
N GLU A 268 -5.16 -12.03 14.15
CA GLU A 268 -5.07 -13.49 14.09
C GLU A 268 -4.10 -13.86 12.97
N ASP A 269 -3.09 -14.67 13.28
CA ASP A 269 -2.12 -15.15 12.29
C ASP A 269 -2.74 -16.28 11.46
N TRP A 270 -2.64 -16.20 10.14
CA TRP A 270 -3.15 -17.24 9.27
C TRP A 270 -2.06 -18.29 9.13
N THR A 271 -2.26 -19.49 9.68
CA THR A 271 -1.29 -20.59 9.61
C THR A 271 -1.95 -21.82 8.99
N GLY A 272 -1.36 -22.35 7.91
CA GLY A 272 -1.85 -23.53 7.21
C GLY A 272 -3.22 -23.35 6.51
N VAL A 273 -3.67 -22.12 6.24
CA VAL A 273 -5.03 -21.86 5.75
C VAL A 273 -5.18 -22.14 4.25
N ARG A 274 -6.38 -22.53 3.82
CA ARG A 274 -6.78 -22.54 2.41
C ARG A 274 -7.05 -21.10 1.96
N LEU A 275 -6.10 -20.49 1.25
CA LEU A 275 -6.16 -19.08 0.87
C LEU A 275 -6.80 -18.89 -0.52
N GLY A 276 -7.80 -18.02 -0.61
CA GLY A 276 -8.38 -17.53 -1.85
C GLY A 276 -8.12 -16.04 -2.02
N LEU A 277 -7.91 -15.59 -3.25
CA LEU A 277 -7.71 -14.19 -3.60
C LEU A 277 -8.83 -13.76 -4.53
N SER A 278 -9.81 -13.04 -3.99
CA SER A 278 -10.89 -12.44 -4.75
C SER A 278 -10.46 -11.06 -5.22
N THR A 279 -10.68 -10.73 -6.49
CA THR A 279 -10.62 -9.31 -6.87
C THR A 279 -11.74 -8.54 -6.20
N ALA A 280 -12.82 -9.19 -5.74
CA ALA A 280 -13.98 -8.74 -4.95
C ALA A 280 -13.81 -7.45 -4.10
N ASP A 281 -14.89 -6.69 -3.90
CA ASP A 281 -14.98 -5.61 -2.90
C ASP A 281 -16.13 -5.96 -1.95
N LEU A 282 -15.82 -6.12 -0.66
CA LEU A 282 -16.80 -6.52 0.36
C LEU A 282 -17.78 -5.41 0.68
N ASP A 283 -17.29 -4.17 0.75
CA ASP A 283 -18.05 -2.99 1.14
C ASP A 283 -18.55 -2.21 -0.09
N ARG A 284 -18.67 -2.89 -1.25
CA ARG A 284 -19.10 -2.29 -2.51
C ARG A 284 -20.51 -1.72 -2.37
N ARG A 285 -20.59 -0.40 -2.29
CA ARG A 285 -21.84 0.35 -2.34
C ARG A 285 -22.68 -0.01 -3.57
N THR A 286 -23.85 -0.58 -3.30
CA THR A 286 -24.92 -0.84 -4.29
C THR A 286 -26.06 0.17 -4.21
N ASP A 287 -25.96 1.16 -3.31
CA ASP A 287 -26.85 2.32 -3.29
C ASP A 287 -26.74 3.15 -4.59
N LEU A 288 -27.89 3.46 -5.19
CA LEU A 288 -27.97 4.30 -6.38
C LEU A 288 -27.44 5.72 -6.03
N PRO A 289 -26.40 6.24 -6.71
CA PRO A 289 -25.81 7.53 -6.37
C PRO A 289 -26.80 8.69 -6.56
N GLU A 290 -26.92 9.54 -5.55
CA GLU A 290 -27.82 10.70 -5.57
C GLU A 290 -27.43 11.71 -6.67
N LEU A 291 -28.31 11.94 -7.65
CA LEU A 291 -28.13 12.98 -8.67
C LEU A 291 -28.34 14.38 -8.07
N ARG A 292 -27.27 14.99 -7.56
CA ARG A 292 -27.32 16.33 -6.94
C ARG A 292 -27.49 17.43 -7.98
N SER A 293 -28.44 18.35 -7.74
CA SER A 293 -28.65 19.52 -8.61
C SER A 293 -27.42 20.44 -8.60
N LEU A 294 -26.78 20.66 -9.76
CA LEU A 294 -25.70 21.63 -9.89
C LEU A 294 -26.22 23.07 -9.75
N ARG A 295 -25.53 23.86 -8.93
CA ARG A 295 -25.74 25.30 -8.71
C ARG A 295 -24.35 25.92 -8.43
N ILE A 296 -24.13 27.19 -8.78
CA ILE A 296 -22.84 27.93 -8.68
C ILE A 296 -23.17 29.35 -8.15
N GLY A 297 -22.38 30.12 -7.38
CA GLY A 297 -22.84 31.50 -7.06
C GLY A 297 -22.19 32.34 -5.96
N ARG A 298 -22.95 33.31 -5.42
CA ARG A 298 -22.52 34.39 -4.50
C ARG A 298 -23.11 34.30 -3.06
N ARG A 299 -22.34 34.86 -2.12
CA ARG A 299 -22.44 34.77 -0.63
C ARG A 299 -23.12 36.01 0.00
N GLN A 300 -23.05 36.22 1.32
CA GLN A 300 -24.13 35.94 2.29
C GLN A 300 -24.14 37.06 3.37
N ALA A 301 -25.30 37.40 3.96
CA ALA A 301 -25.44 38.47 4.95
C ALA A 301 -24.99 38.08 6.39
N ALA A 302 -24.63 39.09 7.19
CA ALA A 302 -24.03 38.97 8.52
C ALA A 302 -25.04 38.61 9.65
N PRO A 303 -24.58 38.00 10.77
CA PRO A 303 -25.43 37.65 11.92
C PRO A 303 -25.64 38.82 12.89
N ALA A 304 -26.75 38.77 13.64
CA ALA A 304 -27.04 39.68 14.75
C ALA A 304 -26.41 39.16 16.08
N PRO A 305 -26.07 40.05 17.03
CA PRO A 305 -25.48 39.69 18.32
C PRO A 305 -26.47 39.01 19.27
N SER A 306 -25.97 38.20 20.20
CA SER A 306 -26.76 37.46 21.19
C SER A 306 -26.80 38.17 22.54
N GLY A 307 -28.01 38.38 23.08
CA GLY A 307 -28.21 38.73 24.49
C GLY A 307 -28.07 37.54 25.44
N TRP A 308 -28.02 37.85 26.75
CA TRP A 308 -27.99 36.90 27.86
C TRP A 308 -29.21 35.95 27.89
N ARG A 309 -29.08 34.80 28.58
CA ARG A 309 -30.14 33.82 28.81
C ARG A 309 -30.15 33.33 30.25
N GLU A 310 -31.33 33.04 30.76
CA GLU A 310 -31.56 32.33 32.01
C GLU A 310 -31.30 30.81 31.84
N PRO A 311 -31.07 30.07 32.94
CA PRO A 311 -30.87 28.62 32.91
C PRO A 311 -32.16 27.86 32.51
N PRO A 312 -32.03 26.70 31.84
CA PRO A 312 -33.17 25.91 31.34
C PRO A 312 -33.91 25.13 32.44
N ALA A 313 -35.21 24.86 32.23
CA ALA A 313 -36.07 24.19 33.21
C ALA A 313 -36.09 22.66 33.11
N GLY A 314 -35.38 22.05 32.15
CA GLY A 314 -35.32 20.60 31.99
C GLY A 314 -34.23 20.12 31.03
N LEU A 315 -33.99 18.80 30.99
CA LEU A 315 -32.93 18.18 30.18
C LEU A 315 -33.06 18.50 28.68
N ASP A 316 -34.27 18.43 28.12
CA ASP A 316 -34.48 18.75 26.70
C ASP A 316 -34.27 20.24 26.38
N GLU A 317 -34.56 21.15 27.32
CA GLU A 317 -34.23 22.58 27.17
C GLU A 317 -32.72 22.84 27.31
N LEU A 318 -32.02 22.08 28.14
CA LEU A 318 -30.55 22.11 28.24
C LEU A 318 -29.92 21.73 26.89
N PHE A 319 -30.49 20.75 26.19
CA PHE A 319 -30.11 20.43 24.82
C PHE A 319 -30.75 21.34 23.75
N ALA A 320 -31.66 22.27 24.05
CA ALA A 320 -32.22 23.17 23.03
C ALA A 320 -31.16 24.11 22.40
N GLY A 321 -30.08 24.41 23.13
CA GLY A 321 -28.89 25.08 22.56
C GLY A 321 -28.14 24.18 21.57
N TYR A 322 -28.04 22.88 21.85
CA TYR A 322 -27.48 21.88 20.96
C TYR A 322 -28.39 21.64 19.74
N ASP A 323 -29.69 21.47 19.93
CA ASP A 323 -30.68 21.27 18.87
C ASP A 323 -30.79 22.47 17.96
N THR A 324 -30.88 23.69 18.50
CA THR A 324 -30.84 24.89 17.65
C THR A 324 -29.46 25.07 17.01
N GLY A 325 -28.38 24.56 17.60
CA GLY A 325 -27.05 24.44 16.98
C GLY A 325 -27.00 23.44 15.83
N LYS A 326 -27.60 22.25 15.99
CA LYS A 326 -27.70 21.16 15.01
C LYS A 326 -28.66 21.51 13.88
N ALA A 327 -29.77 22.17 14.19
CA ALA A 327 -30.70 22.79 13.25
C ALA A 327 -30.09 24.00 12.55
N LYS A 328 -29.25 24.83 13.21
CA LYS A 328 -28.48 25.90 12.53
C LYS A 328 -27.34 25.35 11.68
N ARG A 329 -26.69 24.24 12.06
CA ARG A 329 -25.71 23.53 11.21
C ARG A 329 -26.43 22.95 10.00
N ARG A 330 -27.43 22.08 10.20
CA ARG A 330 -28.31 21.57 9.14
C ARG A 330 -28.87 22.68 8.25
N ALA A 331 -29.40 23.76 8.80
CA ALA A 331 -29.90 24.89 8.01
C ALA A 331 -28.79 25.73 7.37
N ARG A 332 -27.57 25.79 7.92
CA ARG A 332 -26.38 26.39 7.27
C ARG A 332 -25.87 25.51 6.13
N ASP A 333 -25.96 24.19 6.28
CA ASP A 333 -25.42 23.21 5.34
C ASP A 333 -26.43 22.97 4.20
N GLU A 334 -27.74 22.93 4.50
CA GLU A 334 -28.84 23.11 3.54
C GLU A 334 -28.79 24.51 2.89
N LYS A 335 -28.45 25.57 3.63
CA LYS A 335 -28.28 26.91 3.05
C LYS A 335 -27.01 27.01 2.22
N ALA A 336 -25.95 26.26 2.49
CA ALA A 336 -24.77 26.16 1.63
C ALA A 336 -25.12 25.40 0.34
N ALA A 337 -25.89 24.32 0.43
CA ALA A 337 -26.46 23.62 -0.72
C ALA A 337 -27.46 24.48 -1.54
N ARG A 338 -28.05 25.53 -0.93
CA ARG A 338 -28.92 26.51 -1.61
C ARG A 338 -28.19 27.80 -2.05
N SER A 339 -27.11 28.21 -1.38
CA SER A 339 -26.43 29.50 -1.57
C SER A 339 -25.26 29.44 -2.56
N VAL A 340 -25.47 28.63 -3.59
CA VAL A 340 -24.74 28.71 -4.86
C VAL A 340 -25.74 29.18 -5.94
N PRO A 341 -26.15 30.47 -5.96
CA PRO A 341 -27.12 31.01 -6.93
C PRO A 341 -26.47 31.40 -8.28
N VAL A 342 -26.85 30.70 -9.36
CA VAL A 342 -26.13 30.68 -10.66
C VAL A 342 -25.81 32.08 -11.18
N ALA A 343 -24.55 32.28 -11.55
CA ALA A 343 -24.08 33.50 -12.21
C ALA A 343 -24.60 33.56 -13.66
N ALA A 344 -25.88 33.91 -13.80
CA ALA A 344 -26.51 34.14 -15.09
C ALA A 344 -25.83 35.29 -15.85
N ALA A 345 -25.80 35.18 -17.18
CA ALA A 345 -25.62 36.34 -18.04
C ALA A 345 -26.81 37.30 -17.86
N GLY A 346 -26.56 38.61 -17.96
CA GLY A 346 -27.58 39.65 -17.88
C GLY A 346 -27.84 40.33 -19.22
N ALA A 347 -29.02 40.95 -19.32
CA ALA A 347 -29.54 41.74 -20.44
C ALA A 347 -29.89 40.99 -21.75
N GLY A 348 -31.09 41.27 -22.26
CA GLY A 348 -31.68 40.63 -23.45
C GLY A 348 -33.20 40.78 -23.43
N THR A 349 -33.71 41.90 -23.95
CA THR A 349 -35.12 42.33 -23.78
C THR A 349 -36.05 41.81 -24.88
N LEU A 350 -37.35 41.76 -24.58
CA LEU A 350 -38.52 41.72 -25.49
C LEU A 350 -39.10 40.36 -25.98
N THR A 351 -40.36 40.15 -25.56
CA THR A 351 -41.54 39.68 -26.34
C THR A 351 -41.56 38.34 -27.10
N GLY A 352 -42.46 37.44 -26.67
CA GLY A 352 -43.49 36.83 -27.53
C GLY A 352 -43.33 35.35 -27.93
N GLY A 353 -44.45 34.63 -28.01
CA GLY A 353 -44.65 33.34 -28.73
C GLY A 353 -43.75 32.15 -28.32
N ALA A 354 -44.13 31.16 -27.50
CA ALA A 354 -45.28 30.24 -27.50
C ALA A 354 -45.20 29.06 -28.51
N VAL A 355 -45.61 27.87 -28.01
CA VAL A 355 -46.02 26.62 -28.73
C VAL A 355 -44.94 25.59 -29.14
N LEU A 356 -45.13 24.34 -28.62
CA LEU A 356 -44.86 22.95 -29.12
C LEU A 356 -43.80 22.72 -30.23
N GLY A 357 -42.96 21.68 -30.24
CA GLY A 357 -43.07 20.25 -29.83
C GLY A 357 -42.39 19.41 -30.95
N GLY A 358 -42.14 18.09 -30.91
CA GLY A 358 -42.29 17.00 -29.94
C GLY A 358 -42.08 15.64 -30.67
N TYR A 359 -41.62 14.58 -29.97
CA TYR A 359 -41.38 13.20 -30.50
C TYR A 359 -40.26 13.08 -31.57
N GLY A 360 -39.61 11.94 -31.85
CA GLY A 360 -39.57 10.62 -31.19
C GLY A 360 -39.64 9.43 -32.19
N GLY A 361 -38.66 8.50 -32.20
CA GLY A 361 -38.78 7.23 -32.97
C GLY A 361 -37.51 6.52 -33.47
N ALA A 362 -37.21 5.37 -32.85
CA ALA A 362 -36.65 4.09 -33.35
C ALA A 362 -35.79 3.93 -34.65
N GLU A 363 -34.67 3.21 -34.45
CA GLU A 363 -34.17 2.01 -35.19
C GLU A 363 -33.54 2.01 -36.62
N LEU A 364 -32.32 1.46 -36.66
CA LEU A 364 -31.79 0.43 -37.59
C LEU A 364 -31.92 0.60 -39.12
N ARG A 365 -30.83 1.01 -39.81
CA ARG A 365 -29.88 0.06 -40.45
C ARG A 365 -28.71 0.74 -41.21
N ALA A 366 -27.68 -0.08 -41.48
CA ALA A 366 -26.82 -0.10 -42.67
C ALA A 366 -26.12 1.20 -43.17
N ASP A 367 -24.83 1.28 -42.84
CA ASP A 367 -23.71 1.22 -43.81
C ASP A 367 -23.34 2.45 -44.69
N GLN A 368 -22.03 2.51 -44.97
CA GLN A 368 -21.32 3.17 -46.09
C GLN A 368 -21.52 4.66 -46.42
N SER A 369 -20.46 5.42 -46.12
CA SER A 369 -19.82 6.40 -47.02
C SER A 369 -20.67 7.51 -47.67
N ALA A 370 -21.05 8.51 -46.87
CA ALA A 370 -21.46 9.83 -47.37
C ALA A 370 -20.82 11.02 -46.60
N TRP A 371 -20.55 10.86 -45.30
CA TRP A 371 -20.20 11.97 -44.39
C TRP A 371 -18.79 12.58 -44.55
N MET A 372 -17.98 12.12 -45.51
CA MET A 372 -16.62 12.63 -45.76
C MET A 372 -16.51 13.54 -47.00
N ALA A 373 -17.64 13.91 -47.62
CA ALA A 373 -17.66 14.63 -48.90
C ALA A 373 -18.09 16.12 -48.82
N GLU A 374 -18.85 16.54 -47.81
CA GLU A 374 -19.48 17.88 -47.78
C GLU A 374 -18.95 18.86 -46.71
N GLU A 375 -18.03 18.45 -45.84
CA GLU A 375 -17.44 19.34 -44.82
C GLU A 375 -16.14 20.05 -45.26
N GLN A 376 -15.73 19.91 -46.54
CA GLN A 376 -14.55 20.61 -47.08
C GLN A 376 -14.86 22.01 -47.68
N ALA A 377 -16.11 22.50 -47.56
CA ALA A 377 -16.60 23.65 -48.32
C ALA A 377 -16.90 24.94 -47.52
N ARG A 378 -16.57 25.02 -46.22
CA ARG A 378 -16.73 26.25 -45.41
C ARG A 378 -15.49 26.59 -44.60
N GLY A 379 -14.70 27.55 -45.11
CA GLY A 379 -13.60 28.14 -44.36
C GLY A 379 -14.09 29.07 -43.24
N TYR A 380 -13.45 28.99 -42.08
CA TYR A 380 -13.64 29.97 -41.01
C TYR A 380 -12.77 31.22 -41.24
N PRO A 381 -13.24 32.43 -40.86
CA PRO A 381 -12.45 33.64 -40.95
C PRO A 381 -11.28 33.61 -39.95
N GLN A 382 -10.19 34.26 -40.35
CA GLN A 382 -8.95 34.36 -39.60
C GLN A 382 -9.11 35.26 -38.37
N ALA A 383 -8.60 34.84 -37.21
CA ALA A 383 -8.51 35.67 -36.01
C ALA A 383 -7.13 36.32 -35.91
N ASP A 384 -7.07 37.58 -35.48
CA ASP A 384 -5.81 38.32 -35.31
C ASP A 384 -4.95 37.74 -34.15
N PRO A 385 -3.61 37.75 -34.29
CA PRO A 385 -2.72 37.20 -33.28
C PRO A 385 -2.64 38.09 -32.02
N MET A 386 -2.62 37.44 -30.84
CA MET A 386 -2.30 38.12 -29.58
C MET A 386 -0.86 38.68 -29.58
N PRO A 387 -0.60 39.80 -28.89
CA PRO A 387 0.76 40.30 -28.68
C PRO A 387 1.57 39.37 -27.77
N PRO A 388 2.91 39.28 -27.95
CA PRO A 388 3.76 38.40 -27.17
C PRO A 388 3.96 38.89 -25.72
N PRO A 389 4.24 37.99 -24.76
CA PRO A 389 4.62 38.37 -23.40
C PRO A 389 5.99 39.07 -23.37
N MET A 390 6.15 40.05 -22.46
CA MET A 390 7.41 40.78 -22.31
C MET A 390 8.51 39.90 -21.69
N ALA A 391 9.75 40.09 -22.17
CA ALA A 391 10.91 39.36 -21.67
C ALA A 391 11.35 39.83 -20.27
N MET A 392 11.81 38.88 -19.44
CA MET A 392 12.55 39.18 -18.22
C MET A 392 14.05 39.34 -18.51
N PRO A 393 14.80 40.14 -17.72
CA PRO A 393 16.25 40.26 -17.88
C PRO A 393 16.98 38.95 -17.54
N PRO A 394 18.15 38.68 -18.14
CA PRO A 394 18.85 37.42 -18.00
C PRO A 394 19.52 37.25 -16.62
N ALA A 395 19.44 36.05 -16.06
CA ALA A 395 20.29 35.62 -14.95
C ALA A 395 21.72 35.33 -15.44
N PRO A 396 22.77 35.55 -14.62
CA PRO A 396 24.15 35.32 -15.01
C PRO A 396 24.47 33.82 -15.17
N ILE A 397 25.31 33.50 -16.16
CA ILE A 397 25.80 32.15 -16.44
C ILE A 397 26.84 31.74 -15.39
N ALA A 398 26.65 30.58 -14.76
CA ALA A 398 27.67 29.94 -13.93
C ALA A 398 28.50 28.92 -14.75
N PRO A 399 29.82 28.81 -14.52
CA PRO A 399 30.67 27.83 -15.20
C PRO A 399 30.46 26.39 -14.66
N GLY A 400 31.07 25.42 -15.36
CA GLY A 400 30.86 23.99 -15.16
C GLY A 400 31.48 23.36 -13.90
N SER A 401 31.30 22.04 -13.81
CA SER A 401 31.44 21.19 -12.62
C SER A 401 32.75 21.30 -11.82
N ALA A 402 32.59 21.33 -10.50
CA ALA A 402 33.62 21.09 -9.49
C ALA A 402 33.10 20.01 -8.49
N PRO A 403 33.98 19.29 -7.76
CA PRO A 403 33.59 18.08 -7.02
C PRO A 403 32.81 18.36 -5.71
N SER A 404 32.19 17.31 -5.18
CA SER A 404 31.36 17.32 -3.97
C SER A 404 32.09 17.86 -2.73
N PRO A 405 31.39 18.58 -1.82
CA PRO A 405 31.98 19.10 -0.59
C PRO A 405 32.24 17.99 0.44
N ALA A 406 33.31 18.17 1.22
CA ALA A 406 33.62 17.32 2.38
C ALA A 406 32.67 17.56 3.56
N PRO A 407 32.49 16.59 4.47
CA PRO A 407 31.65 16.76 5.67
C PRO A 407 32.23 17.81 6.63
N ALA A 408 31.34 18.48 7.38
CA ALA A 408 31.70 19.54 8.32
C ALA A 408 32.45 19.00 9.57
N PRO A 409 33.38 19.80 10.15
CA PRO A 409 34.11 19.40 11.36
C PRO A 409 33.22 19.47 12.63
N PRO A 410 33.53 18.67 13.67
CA PRO A 410 32.80 18.69 14.94
C PRO A 410 33.07 19.98 15.76
N PRO A 411 32.16 20.36 16.67
CA PRO A 411 32.31 21.54 17.52
C PRO A 411 33.44 21.39 18.56
N PRO A 412 34.08 22.50 19.00
CA PRO A 412 35.18 22.48 19.94
C PRO A 412 34.75 22.13 21.38
N PRO A 413 35.62 21.48 22.19
CA PRO A 413 35.29 21.08 23.55
C PRO A 413 35.28 22.25 24.55
N ALA A 414 34.34 22.22 25.50
CA ALA A 414 34.26 23.19 26.59
C ALA A 414 35.45 23.07 27.59
N PRO A 415 35.94 24.18 28.17
CA PRO A 415 37.15 24.17 28.99
C PRO A 415 36.96 23.58 30.39
N ARG A 416 37.94 22.76 30.83
CA ARG A 416 38.02 22.24 32.21
C ARG A 416 38.76 23.24 33.12
N MET A 417 38.11 23.76 34.16
CA MET A 417 38.78 24.50 35.24
C MET A 417 39.29 23.59 36.36
N ARG A 418 40.31 24.08 37.10
CA ARG A 418 41.08 23.34 38.13
C ARG A 418 40.57 23.56 39.56
N ARG A 419 40.97 22.66 40.46
CA ARG A 419 40.66 22.64 41.92
C ARG A 419 41.53 23.57 42.78
N ALA A 420 41.07 23.72 44.05
CA ALA A 420 41.78 24.12 45.28
C ALA A 420 41.88 25.64 45.53
N ARG A 421 41.91 26.15 46.77
CA ARG A 421 42.00 25.58 48.16
C ARG A 421 40.85 26.17 49.04
N GLY A 422 40.59 25.82 50.32
CA GLY A 422 41.25 24.95 51.30
C GLY A 422 40.40 24.78 52.60
N ALA A 423 40.96 24.18 53.66
CA ALA A 423 40.32 23.92 54.99
C ALA A 423 40.75 25.01 56.03
N PRO A 424 40.52 24.95 57.38
CA PRO A 424 40.27 23.80 58.28
C PRO A 424 39.29 23.96 59.50
N GLY A 425 39.07 22.86 60.25
CA GLY A 425 38.53 22.85 61.64
C GLY A 425 36.99 22.89 61.77
N GLY A 426 36.34 22.34 62.82
CA GLY A 426 36.83 21.63 64.01
C GLY A 426 35.74 20.72 64.67
N ARG A 427 36.09 20.03 65.76
CA ARG A 427 35.29 19.01 66.52
C ARG A 427 34.75 19.60 67.86
N PRO A 428 33.91 18.92 68.68
CA PRO A 428 32.84 17.91 68.42
C PRO A 428 31.56 18.00 69.31
N ARG A 429 30.55 17.15 69.01
CA ARG A 429 29.61 16.42 69.92
C ARG A 429 28.39 17.12 70.59
N ALA A 430 27.20 16.50 70.38
CA ALA A 430 25.93 16.56 71.15
C ALA A 430 25.20 17.93 71.25
N GLU A 431 23.87 18.05 71.12
CA GLU A 431 22.76 17.14 71.50
C GLU A 431 21.59 17.05 70.48
N VAL A 432 20.72 16.05 70.71
CA VAL A 432 19.31 15.82 70.29
C VAL A 432 18.77 16.46 68.99
N ALA A 433 18.52 15.60 67.99
CA ALA A 433 17.34 15.67 67.10
C ALA A 433 17.15 14.33 66.35
N GLU A 434 16.10 13.57 66.69
CA GLU A 434 15.63 12.40 65.91
C GLU A 434 14.49 12.82 64.96
N GLY A 435 14.31 12.08 63.85
CA GLY A 435 13.19 12.32 62.93
C GLY A 435 13.42 11.77 61.52
N ALA A 436 13.11 10.50 61.29
CA ALA A 436 13.04 9.93 59.94
C ALA A 436 11.72 10.37 59.23
N PRO A 437 11.69 10.47 57.89
CA PRO A 437 10.46 10.76 57.15
C PRO A 437 9.61 9.48 56.91
N PRO A 438 8.38 9.37 57.44
CA PRO A 438 7.47 8.28 57.15
C PRO A 438 6.65 8.52 55.86
N PRO A 439 6.00 7.49 55.28
CA PRO A 439 5.38 7.57 53.96
C PRO A 439 3.98 8.19 53.95
N ALA A 440 3.52 8.58 52.75
CA ALA A 440 2.15 9.03 52.54
C ALA A 440 1.16 7.86 52.60
N GLN A 441 0.20 7.93 53.53
CA GLN A 441 -1.02 7.10 53.54
C GLN A 441 -2.25 7.97 53.87
N ALA A 442 -3.44 7.41 53.62
CA ALA A 442 -4.70 8.14 53.54
C ALA A 442 -5.17 8.78 54.86
N PHE A 443 -5.99 9.82 54.73
CA PHE A 443 -6.95 10.23 55.75
C PHE A 443 -8.28 10.64 55.11
N ALA A 444 -9.38 10.39 55.82
CA ALA A 444 -10.73 10.73 55.42
C ALA A 444 -11.47 11.44 56.56
N GLY A 445 -12.48 12.25 56.22
CA GLY A 445 -13.56 12.63 57.14
C GLY A 445 -13.35 13.86 58.03
N ALA A 446 -13.73 15.03 57.51
CA ALA A 446 -14.37 16.12 58.29
C ALA A 446 -15.16 16.99 57.27
N SER A 447 -16.49 17.01 57.29
CA SER A 447 -17.36 17.65 58.28
C SER A 447 -17.31 19.18 58.24
N TYR A 448 -18.02 19.78 57.28
CA TYR A 448 -18.63 21.10 57.48
C TYR A 448 -20.11 20.91 57.81
N GLY A 449 -20.47 21.21 59.05
CA GLY A 449 -21.85 21.33 59.52
C GLY A 449 -21.96 22.56 60.41
N GLY A 450 -23.15 23.15 60.48
CA GLY A 450 -23.41 24.36 61.28
C GLY A 450 -23.44 25.64 60.43
N GLY A 451 -24.65 26.14 60.17
CA GLY A 451 -24.92 27.33 59.34
C GLY A 451 -26.40 27.40 59.01
N GLY A 452 -27.25 27.23 60.02
CA GLY A 452 -28.68 26.98 59.85
C GLY A 452 -29.49 28.22 59.48
N MET A 453 -30.60 27.96 58.80
CA MET A 453 -31.77 28.83 58.84
C MET A 453 -32.97 27.91 59.08
N GLU A 454 -33.63 28.07 60.22
CA GLU A 454 -34.93 27.44 60.44
C GLU A 454 -35.93 28.11 59.49
N LEU A 455 -36.63 27.30 58.70
CA LEU A 455 -37.86 27.68 58.04
C LEU A 455 -38.93 26.70 58.52
N GLU A 456 -40.00 27.26 59.06
CA GLU A 456 -41.06 26.53 59.73
C GLU A 456 -41.82 25.64 58.72
N LEU A 457 -42.30 24.49 59.20
CA LEU A 457 -43.24 23.67 58.45
C LEU A 457 -44.59 24.38 58.46
N ASP A 458 -45.02 24.90 57.30
CA ASP A 458 -46.38 25.37 57.08
C ASP A 458 -47.23 24.23 56.53
N ASP A 459 -48.28 23.84 57.25
CA ASP A 459 -49.11 22.63 57.02
C ASP A 459 -50.07 22.76 55.79
N GLY A 460 -49.63 23.48 54.74
CA GLY A 460 -50.49 23.97 53.65
C GLY A 460 -50.45 23.19 52.33
N TYR A 461 -49.67 22.12 52.18
CA TYR A 461 -49.40 21.47 50.87
C TYR A 461 -49.67 19.95 50.81
N MET A 462 -50.71 19.47 51.49
CA MET A 462 -51.13 18.05 51.45
C MET A 462 -52.60 17.84 51.04
N ASP A 463 -53.21 18.78 50.30
CA ASP A 463 -54.66 18.80 49.99
C ASP A 463 -54.97 19.09 48.49
N ARG A 464 -54.07 18.75 47.55
CA ARG A 464 -54.25 19.05 46.10
C ARG A 464 -53.75 17.99 45.10
N LEU A 465 -53.71 16.72 45.47
CA LEU A 465 -53.38 15.63 44.53
C LEU A 465 -54.34 14.42 44.57
N ASP A 466 -55.58 14.60 45.03
CA ASP A 466 -56.66 13.60 44.94
C ASP A 466 -57.91 14.16 44.24
N SER A 467 -57.96 14.06 42.90
CA SER A 467 -59.23 14.02 42.13
C SER A 467 -58.99 13.69 40.64
N ASP A 468 -59.90 12.89 40.08
CA ASP A 468 -60.13 12.55 38.65
C ASP A 468 -59.02 11.84 37.84
N GLY A 469 -59.34 10.61 37.38
CA GLY A 469 -58.50 9.76 36.52
C GLY A 469 -59.04 9.63 35.08
N PRO A 470 -59.16 8.42 34.46
CA PRO A 470 -58.86 7.07 34.97
C PRO A 470 -58.02 6.16 34.02
N GLY A 471 -57.51 5.06 34.57
CA GLY A 471 -57.31 3.80 33.82
C GLY A 471 -55.86 3.36 33.58
N GLY A 472 -55.57 2.10 33.96
CA GLY A 472 -54.34 1.39 33.58
C GLY A 472 -53.32 1.25 34.71
N ALA A 473 -53.49 0.25 35.58
CA ALA A 473 -52.46 -0.17 36.53
C ALA A 473 -51.33 -0.90 35.79
N ALA A 474 -50.35 -0.15 35.28
CA ALA A 474 -49.07 -0.72 34.88
C ALA A 474 -48.38 -1.31 36.12
N ALA A 475 -48.04 -2.59 36.08
CA ALA A 475 -47.22 -3.19 37.13
C ALA A 475 -45.89 -2.43 37.23
N SER A 476 -45.42 -2.20 38.46
CA SER A 476 -44.08 -1.63 38.69
C SER A 476 -43.04 -2.68 38.29
N ALA A 477 -42.69 -2.68 37.00
CA ALA A 477 -41.60 -3.49 36.49
C ALA A 477 -40.31 -2.99 37.14
N LEU A 478 -39.73 -3.82 38.00
CA LEU A 478 -38.37 -3.59 38.49
C LEU A 478 -37.45 -3.43 37.27
N PRO A 479 -36.49 -2.49 37.30
CA PRO A 479 -35.53 -2.35 36.20
C PRO A 479 -34.86 -3.69 35.88
N GLY A 480 -34.63 -3.96 34.60
CA GLY A 480 -33.86 -5.12 34.18
C GLY A 480 -32.48 -5.14 34.86
N ALA A 481 -31.90 -6.32 35.03
CA ALA A 481 -30.61 -6.45 35.72
C ALA A 481 -29.48 -5.65 35.03
N ASP A 482 -29.62 -5.41 33.73
CA ASP A 482 -28.79 -4.53 32.89
C ASP A 482 -28.85 -3.04 33.29
N LEU A 483 -29.95 -2.60 33.90
CA LEU A 483 -30.13 -1.24 34.43
C LEU A 483 -29.67 -1.10 35.89
N LEU A 484 -29.26 -2.20 36.53
CA LEU A 484 -28.69 -2.23 37.89
C LEU A 484 -27.16 -2.34 37.89
N ASP A 485 -26.54 -2.68 36.75
CA ASP A 485 -25.09 -2.56 36.55
C ASP A 485 -24.70 -1.10 36.26
N TYR A 486 -24.58 -0.31 37.33
CA TYR A 486 -24.15 1.09 37.25
C TYR A 486 -22.75 1.30 36.63
N ALA A 487 -21.91 0.27 36.52
CA ALA A 487 -20.61 0.36 35.86
C ALA A 487 -20.71 0.11 34.34
N GLY A 488 -21.67 -0.71 33.92
CA GLY A 488 -22.03 -0.92 32.50
C GLY A 488 -22.85 0.22 31.88
N LEU A 489 -23.34 1.19 32.64
CA LEU A 489 -24.17 2.29 32.15
C LEU A 489 -23.35 3.43 31.49
N VAL A 490 -23.59 3.67 30.20
CA VAL A 490 -23.03 4.77 29.40
C VAL A 490 -24.06 5.88 29.19
N LEU A 491 -23.62 7.13 29.25
CA LEU A 491 -24.48 8.30 28.99
C LEU A 491 -24.74 8.47 27.49
N THR A 492 -26.00 8.40 27.08
CA THR A 492 -26.38 8.57 25.68
C THR A 492 -26.10 10.00 25.20
N GLY A 493 -25.33 10.13 24.12
CA GLY A 493 -24.93 11.43 23.55
C GLY A 493 -26.11 12.27 23.04
N ALA A 494 -25.88 13.58 22.89
CA ALA A 494 -26.89 14.57 22.51
C ALA A 494 -27.52 14.37 21.11
N ASP A 495 -27.01 13.42 20.31
CA ASP A 495 -27.51 13.14 18.97
C ASP A 495 -28.76 12.25 18.92
N ASP A 496 -28.99 11.39 19.92
CA ASP A 496 -30.22 10.59 20.09
C ASP A 496 -31.30 11.45 20.77
N ALA A 497 -32.24 11.98 19.99
CA ALA A 497 -33.30 12.84 20.51
C ALA A 497 -34.30 12.13 21.47
N VAL A 498 -34.28 10.80 21.57
CA VAL A 498 -35.19 10.01 22.42
C VAL A 498 -34.54 9.66 23.77
N ALA A 499 -33.21 9.51 23.81
CA ALA A 499 -32.50 9.08 25.02
C ALA A 499 -31.28 9.93 25.43
N ARG A 500 -30.94 11.02 24.73
CA ARG A 500 -29.92 12.00 25.12
C ARG A 500 -29.91 12.31 26.63
N GLY A 501 -28.74 12.30 27.24
CA GLY A 501 -28.58 12.57 28.67
C GLY A 501 -29.17 11.49 29.59
N ARG A 502 -29.71 10.39 29.06
CA ARG A 502 -30.10 9.20 29.83
C ARG A 502 -28.99 8.15 29.78
N LEU A 503 -28.80 7.45 30.89
CA LEU A 503 -27.92 6.29 30.96
C LEU A 503 -28.57 5.09 30.24
N ARG A 504 -27.76 4.28 29.57
CA ARG A 504 -28.14 3.02 28.91
C ARG A 504 -27.01 1.99 29.05
N PRO A 505 -27.29 0.67 29.05
CA PRO A 505 -26.25 -0.35 29.02
C PRO A 505 -25.33 -0.16 27.81
N GLY A 506 -24.03 0.00 28.04
CA GLY A 506 -23.02 0.21 27.02
C GLY A 506 -22.33 -1.09 26.63
N GLY A 507 -22.31 -1.40 25.34
CA GLY A 507 -21.53 -2.52 24.82
C GLY A 507 -20.03 -2.25 24.94
N SER A 508 -19.38 -2.77 25.98
CA SER A 508 -17.90 -2.75 26.13
C SER A 508 -17.18 -3.38 24.94
N TYR A 509 -17.86 -4.28 24.21
CA TYR A 509 -17.46 -4.79 22.91
C TYR A 509 -17.08 -3.69 21.92
N ASP A 510 -17.92 -2.66 21.74
CA ASP A 510 -17.81 -1.73 20.62
C ASP A 510 -16.56 -0.86 20.70
N ALA A 511 -16.25 -0.25 21.85
CA ALA A 511 -15.14 0.67 21.98
C ALA A 511 -13.79 0.00 21.70
N MET A 512 -13.59 -1.22 22.23
CA MET A 512 -12.37 -1.99 21.98
C MET A 512 -12.34 -2.54 20.55
N ALA A 513 -13.43 -3.12 20.05
CA ALA A 513 -13.51 -3.62 18.67
C ALA A 513 -13.36 -2.50 17.63
N GLU A 514 -13.77 -1.27 17.92
CA GLU A 514 -13.55 -0.10 17.07
C GLU A 514 -12.07 0.35 17.09
N GLN A 515 -11.37 0.23 18.22
CA GLN A 515 -9.91 0.46 18.27
C GLN A 515 -9.14 -0.61 17.47
N TYR A 516 -9.50 -1.89 17.60
CA TYR A 516 -8.89 -2.97 16.81
C TYR A 516 -9.20 -2.83 15.32
N ARG A 517 -10.45 -2.49 14.93
CA ARG A 517 -10.81 -2.17 13.53
C ARG A 517 -10.00 -1.00 12.97
N ARG A 518 -9.92 0.14 13.66
CA ARG A 518 -9.09 1.29 13.22
C ARG A 518 -7.62 0.93 13.01
N ARG A 519 -7.05 0.05 13.85
CA ARG A 519 -5.67 -0.45 13.69
C ARG A 519 -5.55 -1.42 12.49
N ALA A 520 -6.55 -2.27 12.27
CA ALA A 520 -6.63 -3.19 11.14
C ALA A 520 -6.75 -2.44 9.80
N GLU A 521 -7.64 -1.44 9.73
CA GLU A 521 -7.89 -0.56 8.58
C GLU A 521 -6.66 0.19 8.07
N MET A 522 -5.62 0.38 8.91
CA MET A 522 -4.31 0.93 8.47
C MET A 522 -3.69 0.14 7.32
N VAL A 523 -3.98 -1.15 7.17
CA VAL A 523 -3.50 -1.99 6.06
C VAL A 523 -3.96 -1.42 4.69
N ALA A 524 -5.14 -0.80 4.61
CA ALA A 524 -5.65 -0.19 3.39
C ALA A 524 -4.82 1.02 2.91
N SER A 525 -4.08 1.68 3.82
CA SER A 525 -3.18 2.81 3.49
C SER A 525 -1.72 2.43 3.31
N LEU A 526 -1.35 1.14 3.52
CA LEU A 526 -0.01 0.63 3.29
C LEU A 526 0.49 0.92 1.86
N ALA A 527 1.76 1.32 1.72
CA ALA A 527 2.38 1.57 0.43
C ALA A 527 2.35 0.32 -0.46
N LEU A 528 2.00 0.50 -1.73
CA LEU A 528 2.03 -0.58 -2.72
C LEU A 528 3.47 -0.98 -3.08
N PRO A 529 3.74 -2.25 -3.38
CA PRO A 529 4.97 -2.68 -4.04
C PRO A 529 5.19 -1.90 -5.35
N ALA A 530 6.44 -1.74 -5.77
CA ALA A 530 6.77 -1.10 -7.04
C ALA A 530 6.03 -1.77 -8.20
N HIS A 531 5.51 -0.97 -9.12
CA HIS A 531 4.70 -1.39 -10.28
C HIS A 531 3.36 -2.10 -9.98
N ALA A 532 2.94 -2.24 -8.72
CA ALA A 532 1.61 -2.74 -8.37
C ALA A 532 0.54 -1.63 -8.43
N ALA A 533 -0.63 -1.94 -8.99
CA ALA A 533 -1.84 -1.11 -8.90
C ALA A 533 -2.77 -1.60 -7.78
N ARG A 534 -3.85 -0.87 -7.45
CA ARG A 534 -4.93 -1.47 -6.64
C ARG A 534 -5.69 -2.49 -7.47
N VAL A 535 -6.05 -3.62 -6.85
CA VAL A 535 -6.79 -4.71 -7.50
C VAL A 535 -8.11 -4.23 -8.14
N ARG A 536 -8.88 -3.34 -7.49
CA ARG A 536 -10.07 -2.69 -8.08
C ARG A 536 -9.77 -1.89 -9.35
N GLU A 537 -8.74 -1.06 -9.31
CA GLU A 537 -8.35 -0.17 -10.41
C GLU A 537 -7.88 -0.98 -11.63
N SER A 538 -7.24 -2.13 -11.38
CA SER A 538 -6.75 -3.04 -12.41
C SER A 538 -7.81 -3.99 -12.96
N ALA A 539 -8.70 -4.55 -12.13
CA ALA A 539 -9.71 -5.52 -12.56
C ALA A 539 -10.91 -4.88 -13.31
N GLY A 540 -11.08 -3.56 -13.19
CA GLY A 540 -12.14 -2.81 -13.85
C GLY A 540 -13.52 -3.16 -13.30
N SER A 541 -14.37 -3.75 -14.14
CA SER A 541 -15.78 -4.08 -13.79
C SER A 541 -16.04 -5.57 -13.54
N TYR A 542 -15.04 -6.44 -13.67
CA TYR A 542 -15.20 -7.89 -13.51
C TYR A 542 -14.53 -8.40 -12.23
N ASP A 543 -15.22 -9.35 -11.59
CA ASP A 543 -14.83 -9.92 -10.33
C ASP A 543 -14.35 -11.37 -10.54
N TYR A 544 -13.08 -11.64 -10.20
CA TYR A 544 -12.39 -12.91 -10.40
C TYR A 544 -11.96 -13.50 -9.06
N ARG A 545 -11.79 -14.83 -8.99
CA ARG A 545 -11.24 -15.54 -7.82
C ARG A 545 -10.06 -16.39 -8.25
N PHE A 546 -8.96 -16.28 -7.53
CA PHE A 546 -7.76 -17.11 -7.69
C PHE A 546 -7.57 -17.91 -6.39
N ASP A 547 -7.79 -19.22 -6.43
CA ASP A 547 -7.55 -20.10 -5.28
C ASP A 547 -6.07 -20.53 -5.23
N VAL A 548 -5.44 -20.42 -4.06
CA VAL A 548 -4.07 -20.85 -3.85
C VAL A 548 -4.04 -22.37 -3.67
N ALA A 549 -3.24 -23.05 -4.49
CA ALA A 549 -3.24 -24.51 -4.57
C ALA A 549 -2.64 -25.23 -3.33
N ALA A 550 -1.98 -24.50 -2.44
CA ALA A 550 -1.37 -25.01 -1.22
C ALA A 550 -1.90 -24.28 0.02
N ALA A 551 -1.72 -24.88 1.19
CA ALA A 551 -1.89 -24.18 2.46
C ALA A 551 -0.89 -23.02 2.55
N ALA A 552 -1.32 -21.87 3.09
CA ALA A 552 -0.51 -20.65 3.17
C ALA A 552 -0.41 -20.10 4.60
N ASP A 553 0.72 -19.47 4.89
CA ASP A 553 1.02 -18.78 6.14
C ASP A 553 1.13 -17.27 5.90
N VAL A 554 0.44 -16.45 6.70
CA VAL A 554 0.44 -14.97 6.63
C VAL A 554 0.27 -14.38 8.04
N GLU A 555 1.36 -13.80 8.58
CA GLU A 555 1.41 -13.19 9.92
C GLU A 555 0.57 -11.89 9.99
N SER A 556 0.04 -11.55 11.17
CA SER A 556 -0.77 -10.33 11.43
C SER A 556 0.11 -9.08 11.70
N ASP A 557 1.31 -9.04 11.12
CA ASP A 557 2.33 -7.98 11.27
C ASP A 557 1.96 -6.69 10.51
N GLY A 558 1.03 -6.76 9.56
CA GLY A 558 0.66 -5.69 8.62
C GLY A 558 1.73 -5.35 7.58
N GLY A 559 2.71 -6.23 7.37
CA GLY A 559 3.69 -6.21 6.28
C GLY A 559 3.16 -6.89 5.01
N TRP A 560 4.01 -7.05 4.01
CA TRP A 560 3.69 -7.74 2.74
C TRP A 560 4.35 -9.13 2.70
N HIS A 561 3.55 -10.19 2.76
CA HIS A 561 3.97 -11.58 2.63
C HIS A 561 3.72 -12.07 1.20
N THR A 562 4.62 -12.89 0.64
CA THR A 562 4.49 -13.36 -0.76
C THR A 562 3.99 -14.80 -0.80
N VAL A 563 2.79 -15.02 -1.32
CA VAL A 563 2.22 -16.35 -1.54
C VAL A 563 2.28 -16.75 -3.03
N PRO A 564 2.60 -18.00 -3.39
CA PRO A 564 2.37 -18.51 -4.73
C PRO A 564 0.87 -18.63 -4.98
N VAL A 565 0.41 -18.47 -6.23
CA VAL A 565 -1.02 -18.59 -6.58
C VAL A 565 -1.20 -19.70 -7.61
N CYS A 566 -0.77 -19.47 -8.85
CA CYS A 566 -0.94 -20.40 -9.96
C CYS A 566 0.12 -20.18 -11.07
N THR A 567 0.17 -21.08 -12.05
CA THR A 567 0.84 -20.80 -13.33
C THR A 567 -0.21 -20.28 -14.31
N VAL A 568 0.13 -19.25 -15.07
CA VAL A 568 -0.74 -18.55 -16.01
C VAL A 568 -0.41 -18.99 -17.43
N GLU A 569 -1.44 -19.33 -18.20
CA GLU A 569 -1.31 -19.64 -19.63
C GLU A 569 -1.06 -18.35 -20.42
N VAL A 570 0.08 -18.30 -21.11
CA VAL A 570 0.48 -17.15 -21.95
C VAL A 570 1.07 -17.62 -23.28
N GLY A 571 0.77 -16.89 -24.35
CA GLY A 571 1.54 -16.95 -25.59
C GLY A 571 2.81 -16.13 -25.46
N LEU A 572 3.94 -16.66 -25.95
CA LEU A 572 5.24 -16.00 -25.93
C LEU A 572 5.79 -15.92 -27.36
N GLU A 573 5.85 -14.72 -27.93
CA GLU A 573 6.41 -14.48 -29.27
C GLU A 573 7.67 -13.61 -29.17
N PRO A 574 8.88 -14.16 -29.39
CA PRO A 574 10.10 -13.38 -29.36
C PRO A 574 10.28 -12.54 -30.62
N GLU A 575 10.75 -11.32 -30.42
CA GLU A 575 10.95 -10.29 -31.43
C GLU A 575 12.29 -9.59 -31.13
N PHE A 576 12.91 -9.03 -32.18
CA PHE A 576 14.16 -8.31 -32.05
C PHE A 576 13.97 -6.91 -32.60
N VAL A 577 14.34 -5.88 -31.84
CA VAL A 577 14.09 -4.47 -32.20
C VAL A 577 15.40 -3.69 -32.14
N THR A 578 15.66 -2.85 -33.13
CA THR A 578 16.86 -2.00 -33.17
C THR A 578 16.53 -0.61 -33.73
N VAL A 579 17.28 0.41 -33.31
CA VAL A 579 17.10 1.80 -33.75
C VAL A 579 18.47 2.36 -34.21
N PRO A 580 19.02 1.91 -35.35
CA PRO A 580 20.45 2.11 -35.67
C PRO A 580 20.87 3.57 -35.86
N SER A 581 19.91 4.50 -36.02
CA SER A 581 20.17 5.94 -35.99
C SER A 581 20.35 6.53 -34.59
N VAL A 582 20.28 5.72 -33.54
CA VAL A 582 20.46 6.07 -32.12
C VAL A 582 21.47 5.13 -31.46
N ASP A 583 21.27 3.82 -31.62
CA ASP A 583 22.11 2.74 -31.11
C ASP A 583 22.03 1.54 -32.07
N GLU A 584 23.18 1.00 -32.48
CA GLU A 584 23.27 -0.16 -33.38
C GLU A 584 23.04 -1.49 -32.64
N SER A 585 22.88 -1.46 -31.32
CA SER A 585 22.48 -2.61 -30.52
C SER A 585 21.12 -3.18 -30.97
N VAL A 586 20.99 -4.50 -30.90
CA VAL A 586 19.71 -5.20 -31.10
C VAL A 586 19.16 -5.60 -29.74
N PHE A 587 17.93 -5.19 -29.45
CA PHE A 587 17.23 -5.48 -28.21
C PHE A 587 16.29 -6.66 -28.42
N GLY A 588 16.42 -7.70 -27.59
CA GLY A 588 15.45 -8.78 -27.51
C GLY A 588 14.20 -8.34 -26.77
N THR A 589 13.04 -8.63 -27.33
CA THR A 589 11.72 -8.43 -26.72
C THR A 589 10.90 -9.70 -26.82
N VAL A 590 9.90 -9.85 -25.95
CA VAL A 590 8.89 -10.91 -26.04
C VAL A 590 7.50 -10.27 -25.94
N HIS A 591 6.61 -10.57 -26.88
CA HIS A 591 5.18 -10.30 -26.68
C HIS A 591 4.61 -11.39 -25.79
N VAL A 592 4.24 -11.00 -24.56
CA VAL A 592 3.50 -11.83 -23.62
C VAL A 592 2.02 -11.61 -23.88
N THR A 593 1.36 -12.60 -24.47
CA THR A 593 -0.09 -12.58 -24.76
C THR A 593 -0.83 -13.34 -23.66
N ASN A 594 -1.84 -12.73 -23.05
CA ASN A 594 -2.70 -13.43 -22.08
C ASN A 594 -3.56 -14.47 -22.81
N ALA A 595 -3.25 -15.77 -22.63
CA ALA A 595 -4.03 -16.86 -23.20
C ALA A 595 -5.10 -17.41 -22.23
N SER A 596 -5.08 -16.96 -20.97
CA SER A 596 -6.01 -17.42 -19.94
C SER A 596 -7.41 -16.80 -20.08
N ALA A 597 -8.41 -17.44 -19.46
CA ALA A 597 -9.81 -16.99 -19.47
C ALA A 597 -10.10 -15.77 -18.58
N HIS A 598 -9.10 -15.17 -17.93
CA HIS A 598 -9.24 -14.09 -16.95
C HIS A 598 -8.29 -12.94 -17.26
N ALA A 599 -8.61 -11.72 -16.81
CA ALA A 599 -7.70 -10.59 -16.96
C ALA A 599 -6.47 -10.76 -16.05
N LEU A 600 -5.26 -10.64 -16.61
CA LEU A 600 -4.05 -10.47 -15.80
C LEU A 600 -4.09 -9.07 -15.21
N LEU A 601 -3.83 -8.97 -13.91
CA LEU A 601 -3.91 -7.72 -13.17
C LEU A 601 -2.54 -7.02 -13.17
N ALA A 602 -2.54 -5.68 -13.18
CA ALA A 602 -1.33 -4.86 -13.25
C ALA A 602 -0.44 -5.05 -12.01
N GLY A 603 0.83 -5.41 -12.24
CA GLY A 603 1.78 -5.74 -11.19
C GLY A 603 3.23 -5.84 -11.68
N PRO A 604 4.20 -5.90 -10.76
CA PRO A 604 5.58 -6.21 -11.12
C PRO A 604 5.70 -7.63 -11.67
N ALA A 605 6.48 -7.79 -12.73
CA ALA A 605 6.86 -9.09 -13.28
C ALA A 605 8.39 -9.24 -13.22
N ASP A 606 8.87 -10.20 -12.45
CA ASP A 606 10.29 -10.56 -12.38
C ASP A 606 10.65 -11.38 -13.63
N VAL A 607 11.43 -10.80 -14.54
CA VAL A 607 11.87 -11.44 -15.79
C VAL A 607 13.16 -12.20 -15.56
N SER A 608 13.21 -13.44 -16.03
CA SER A 608 14.35 -14.33 -15.93
C SER A 608 14.56 -15.13 -17.21
N VAL A 609 15.81 -15.37 -17.60
CA VAL A 609 16.20 -16.02 -18.85
C VAL A 609 17.21 -17.12 -18.54
N GLY A 610 16.97 -18.35 -19.02
CA GLY A 610 17.86 -19.49 -18.76
C GLY A 610 17.99 -19.90 -17.29
N GLY A 611 17.20 -19.30 -16.39
CA GLY A 611 17.26 -19.47 -14.94
C GLY A 611 17.82 -18.28 -14.17
N GLU A 612 18.48 -17.33 -14.84
CA GLU A 612 19.04 -16.12 -14.19
C GLU A 612 18.02 -14.97 -14.18
N PHE A 613 17.96 -14.21 -13.09
CA PHE A 613 17.12 -13.01 -12.99
C PHE A 613 17.76 -11.85 -13.75
N LEU A 614 16.97 -11.21 -14.62
CA LEU A 614 17.40 -10.08 -15.43
C LEU A 614 16.97 -8.74 -14.80
N MET A 615 15.65 -8.56 -14.63
CA MET A 615 15.05 -7.30 -14.19
C MET A 615 13.58 -7.51 -13.77
N THR A 616 13.03 -6.58 -12.99
CA THR A 616 11.58 -6.47 -12.76
C THR A 616 11.00 -5.42 -13.70
N VAL A 617 9.88 -5.73 -14.38
CA VAL A 617 9.16 -4.80 -15.27
C VAL A 617 7.73 -4.56 -14.78
N PRO A 618 7.08 -3.42 -15.11
CA PRO A 618 5.62 -3.30 -14.99
C PRO A 618 4.92 -4.17 -16.04
N LEU A 619 4.06 -5.08 -15.60
CA LEU A 619 3.02 -5.67 -16.44
C LEU A 619 1.73 -4.85 -16.25
N PRO A 620 1.09 -4.32 -17.32
CA PRO A 620 -0.21 -3.66 -17.20
C PRO A 620 -1.34 -4.68 -16.95
N THR A 621 -2.58 -4.22 -16.79
CA THR A 621 -3.73 -5.11 -16.95
C THR A 621 -3.73 -5.64 -18.39
N LEU A 622 -3.94 -6.95 -18.57
CA LEU A 622 -4.14 -7.59 -19.88
C LEU A 622 -5.42 -8.42 -19.85
N ALA A 623 -6.44 -8.02 -20.59
CA ALA A 623 -7.62 -8.85 -20.83
C ALA A 623 -7.26 -10.12 -21.65
N PRO A 624 -8.11 -11.15 -21.66
CA PRO A 624 -7.90 -12.34 -22.50
C PRO A 624 -7.66 -11.97 -23.97
N GLY A 625 -6.55 -12.44 -24.54
CA GLY A 625 -6.10 -12.11 -25.90
C GLY A 625 -5.30 -10.82 -26.06
N GLU A 626 -5.18 -9.97 -25.03
CA GLU A 626 -4.29 -8.79 -25.07
C GLU A 626 -2.83 -9.19 -24.87
N ARG A 627 -1.91 -8.37 -25.40
CA ARG A 627 -0.46 -8.64 -25.38
C ARG A 627 0.36 -7.43 -24.96
N GLN A 628 1.41 -7.68 -24.18
CA GLN A 628 2.41 -6.69 -23.78
C GLN A 628 3.79 -7.05 -24.35
N ARG A 629 4.48 -6.08 -24.97
CA ARG A 629 5.90 -6.19 -25.35
C ARG A 629 6.77 -6.01 -24.10
N VAL A 630 7.52 -7.04 -23.70
CA VAL A 630 8.45 -7.05 -22.57
C VAL A 630 9.89 -7.01 -23.10
N GLY A 631 10.72 -6.13 -22.53
CA GLY A 631 12.15 -6.04 -22.87
C GLY A 631 13.00 -7.09 -22.15
N VAL A 632 13.97 -7.66 -22.86
CA VAL A 632 14.89 -8.71 -22.35
C VAL A 632 16.37 -8.28 -22.43
N GLY A 633 16.66 -7.08 -22.95
CA GLY A 633 18.02 -6.52 -23.02
C GLY A 633 18.67 -6.69 -24.39
N VAL A 634 19.99 -6.46 -24.48
CA VAL A 634 20.76 -6.52 -25.73
C VAL A 634 21.11 -7.96 -26.09
N VAL A 635 21.02 -8.32 -27.37
CA VAL A 635 21.35 -9.66 -27.89
C VAL A 635 22.48 -9.57 -28.91
N GLU A 636 23.73 -9.72 -28.43
CA GLU A 636 24.96 -9.61 -29.23
C GLU A 636 25.05 -10.62 -30.41
N SER A 637 24.26 -11.69 -30.37
CA SER A 637 24.14 -12.68 -31.45
C SER A 637 23.38 -12.17 -32.68
N VAL A 638 22.77 -10.98 -32.62
CA VAL A 638 22.22 -10.27 -33.77
C VAL A 638 22.94 -8.94 -33.88
N GLN A 639 23.68 -8.73 -34.96
CA GLN A 639 24.56 -7.58 -35.14
C GLN A 639 24.02 -6.66 -36.24
N VAL A 640 24.17 -5.35 -36.04
CA VAL A 640 23.75 -4.33 -36.99
C VAL A 640 24.88 -3.32 -37.21
N ALA A 641 24.98 -2.77 -38.42
CA ALA A 641 25.84 -1.64 -38.73
C ALA A 641 25.16 -0.68 -39.72
N ARG A 642 25.06 0.60 -39.38
CA ARG A 642 24.46 1.68 -40.17
C ARG A 642 25.56 2.54 -40.83
N ARG A 643 25.47 2.69 -42.15
CA ARG A 643 26.35 3.58 -42.94
C ARG A 643 25.50 4.64 -43.62
N THR A 644 25.71 5.90 -43.27
CA THR A 644 24.99 7.04 -43.86
C THR A 644 25.89 7.78 -44.84
N HIS A 645 25.48 7.79 -46.10
CA HIS A 645 26.13 8.49 -47.21
C HIS A 645 25.31 9.73 -47.57
N MET A 646 25.84 10.91 -47.25
CA MET A 646 25.23 12.22 -47.59
C MET A 646 25.97 12.86 -48.76
N ARG A 647 25.24 13.26 -49.80
CA ARG A 647 25.76 14.05 -50.93
C ARG A 647 25.04 15.40 -50.99
N GLU A 648 25.80 16.48 -50.76
CA GLU A 648 25.32 17.84 -50.98
C GLU A 648 25.51 18.26 -52.46
N SER A 649 24.52 18.94 -53.00
CA SER A 649 24.49 19.49 -54.36
C SER A 649 23.61 20.74 -54.40
N THR A 650 23.55 21.43 -55.54
CA THR A 650 22.66 22.58 -55.73
C THR A 650 21.81 22.48 -56.99
N ALA A 651 20.60 23.03 -56.93
CA ALA A 651 19.60 22.97 -57.99
C ALA A 651 18.83 24.30 -58.09
N GLY A 652 17.94 24.38 -59.09
CA GLY A 652 17.09 25.54 -59.35
C GLY A 652 17.81 26.69 -60.07
N LEU A 653 17.06 27.75 -60.37
CA LEU A 653 17.59 28.92 -61.07
C LEU A 653 18.71 29.58 -60.22
N ARG A 654 19.86 29.88 -60.83
CA ARG A 654 21.07 30.40 -60.14
C ARG A 654 21.57 29.53 -58.97
N ASN A 655 21.31 28.21 -59.00
CA ASN A 655 21.75 27.25 -57.97
C ASN A 655 21.28 27.59 -56.53
N GLN A 656 20.12 28.26 -56.41
CA GLN A 656 19.62 28.79 -55.14
C GLN A 656 18.94 27.77 -54.22
N THR A 657 18.88 26.48 -54.57
CA THR A 657 18.37 25.43 -53.69
C THR A 657 19.48 24.45 -53.35
N THR A 658 19.81 24.30 -52.07
CA THR A 658 20.67 23.22 -51.58
C THR A 658 19.88 21.92 -51.57
N VAL A 659 20.50 20.84 -52.06
CA VAL A 659 19.90 19.51 -52.16
C VAL A 659 20.79 18.51 -51.43
N LEU A 660 20.25 17.88 -50.39
CA LEU A 660 20.95 16.92 -49.54
C LEU A 660 20.38 15.50 -49.78
N ASP A 661 21.03 14.76 -50.67
CA ASP A 661 20.72 13.36 -50.98
C ASP A 661 21.33 12.45 -49.90
N HIS A 662 20.49 11.72 -49.17
CA HIS A 662 20.87 10.81 -48.10
C HIS A 662 20.55 9.37 -48.49
N ARG A 663 21.57 8.51 -48.48
CA ARG A 663 21.46 7.06 -48.61
C ARG A 663 21.93 6.42 -47.30
N ILE A 664 21.03 5.71 -46.63
CA ILE A 664 21.28 4.95 -45.41
C ILE A 664 21.36 3.48 -45.81
N GLU A 665 22.47 2.82 -45.48
CA GLU A 665 22.65 1.38 -45.62
C GLU A 665 22.72 0.75 -44.24
N ILE A 666 21.98 -0.33 -43.99
CA ILE A 666 21.98 -1.05 -42.72
C ILE A 666 22.22 -2.52 -43.01
N ASP A 667 23.35 -3.06 -42.58
CA ASP A 667 23.58 -4.51 -42.59
C ASP A 667 23.03 -5.11 -41.29
N VAL A 668 22.17 -6.13 -41.38
CA VAL A 668 21.66 -6.89 -40.23
C VAL A 668 22.10 -8.35 -40.37
N ALA A 669 22.87 -8.84 -39.40
CA ALA A 669 23.39 -10.21 -39.37
C ALA A 669 22.79 -11.00 -38.19
N ASN A 670 22.15 -12.12 -38.50
CA ASN A 670 21.64 -13.07 -37.52
C ASN A 670 22.62 -14.24 -37.36
N HIS A 671 23.34 -14.31 -36.24
CA HIS A 671 24.25 -15.42 -35.90
C HIS A 671 23.58 -16.51 -35.04
N LEU A 672 22.25 -16.45 -34.83
CA LEU A 672 21.52 -17.49 -34.13
C LEU A 672 21.28 -18.70 -35.04
N ALA A 673 21.20 -19.90 -34.46
CA ALA A 673 20.94 -21.16 -35.16
C ALA A 673 19.47 -21.35 -35.61
N ARG A 674 18.69 -20.27 -35.75
CA ARG A 674 17.27 -20.26 -36.16
C ARG A 674 16.91 -19.01 -36.95
N GLU A 675 15.76 -19.05 -37.63
CA GLU A 675 15.13 -17.84 -38.16
C GLU A 675 14.64 -16.92 -37.02
N ILE A 676 14.74 -15.61 -37.21
CA ILE A 676 14.20 -14.58 -36.32
C ILE A 676 13.41 -13.52 -37.09
N THR A 677 12.53 -12.79 -36.41
CA THR A 677 11.91 -11.57 -36.93
C THR A 677 12.56 -10.34 -36.29
N VAL A 678 13.05 -9.41 -37.10
CA VAL A 678 13.67 -8.15 -36.66
C VAL A 678 12.85 -6.94 -37.14
N GLU A 679 12.49 -6.05 -36.22
CA GLU A 679 12.06 -4.67 -36.52
C GLU A 679 13.27 -3.74 -36.54
N VAL A 680 13.57 -3.15 -37.70
CA VAL A 680 14.64 -2.14 -37.85
C VAL A 680 14.00 -0.78 -38.02
N LEU A 681 14.31 0.14 -37.09
CA LEU A 681 13.64 1.44 -36.97
C LEU A 681 14.58 2.58 -37.37
N GLU A 682 14.13 3.39 -38.31
CA GLU A 682 14.89 4.50 -38.91
C GLU A 682 14.00 5.75 -39.02
N ARG A 683 14.58 6.90 -39.35
CA ARG A 683 13.85 8.18 -39.45
C ARG A 683 14.12 8.90 -40.75
N VAL A 684 13.03 9.34 -41.40
CA VAL A 684 13.06 10.37 -42.44
C VAL A 684 12.79 11.71 -41.77
N PRO A 685 13.68 12.72 -41.90
CA PRO A 685 13.44 14.05 -41.35
C PRO A 685 12.12 14.67 -41.82
N VAL A 686 11.49 15.46 -40.95
CA VAL A 686 10.26 16.20 -41.26
C VAL A 686 10.50 17.70 -41.14
N SER A 687 9.74 18.49 -41.91
CA SER A 687 9.76 19.95 -41.87
C SER A 687 8.37 20.48 -41.51
N ASP A 688 8.34 21.51 -40.65
CA ASP A 688 7.17 22.38 -40.46
C ASP A 688 7.30 23.69 -41.28
N ASP A 689 8.47 23.93 -41.89
CA ASP A 689 8.66 24.97 -42.90
C ASP A 689 8.21 24.46 -44.27
N LYS A 690 7.14 25.08 -44.79
CA LYS A 690 6.49 24.75 -46.07
C LYS A 690 7.39 24.85 -47.31
N ASP A 691 8.49 25.60 -47.26
CA ASP A 691 9.36 25.84 -48.42
C ASP A 691 10.53 24.83 -48.44
N VAL A 692 10.81 24.16 -47.31
CA VAL A 692 11.75 23.03 -47.22
C VAL A 692 11.01 21.73 -47.53
N LYS A 693 11.45 21.04 -48.58
CA LYS A 693 10.83 19.77 -49.02
C LYS A 693 11.68 18.58 -48.63
N VAL A 694 11.04 17.50 -48.20
CA VAL A 694 11.65 16.19 -48.03
C VAL A 694 10.95 15.20 -48.95
N GLU A 695 11.72 14.56 -49.84
CA GLU A 695 11.21 13.63 -50.84
C GLU A 695 11.82 12.25 -50.59
N GLU A 696 10.96 11.25 -50.33
CA GLU A 696 11.37 9.86 -50.13
C GLU A 696 11.63 9.19 -51.48
N HIS A 697 12.72 8.42 -51.57
CA HIS A 697 13.00 7.56 -52.72
C HIS A 697 12.65 6.10 -52.41
N ALA A 698 12.74 5.22 -53.41
CA ALA A 698 12.56 3.79 -53.21
C ALA A 698 13.60 3.23 -52.23
N ALA A 699 13.12 2.55 -51.20
CA ALA A 699 13.92 1.75 -50.28
C ALA A 699 13.89 0.27 -50.70
N ASP A 700 14.98 -0.47 -50.45
CA ASP A 700 15.08 -1.91 -50.69
C ASP A 700 15.61 -2.65 -49.45
N PRO A 701 14.83 -3.57 -48.82
CA PRO A 701 13.40 -3.78 -49.06
C PRO A 701 12.60 -2.50 -48.77
N LYS A 702 11.37 -2.42 -49.29
CA LYS A 702 10.51 -1.26 -49.04
C LYS A 702 10.24 -1.10 -47.53
N TRP A 703 10.56 0.06 -46.97
CA TRP A 703 10.14 0.41 -45.61
C TRP A 703 8.66 0.83 -45.54
N GLU A 704 8.08 0.69 -44.37
CA GLU A 704 6.73 1.17 -44.05
C GLU A 704 6.81 2.39 -43.12
N ARG A 705 5.73 3.18 -43.05
CA ARG A 705 5.63 4.26 -42.06
C ARG A 705 5.30 3.64 -40.72
N ASP A 706 6.13 3.87 -39.72
CA ASP A 706 5.77 3.49 -38.35
C ASP A 706 4.68 4.44 -37.84
N THR A 707 3.56 3.85 -37.41
CA THR A 707 2.42 4.55 -36.81
C THR A 707 2.11 4.04 -35.41
N GLU A 708 2.92 3.14 -34.86
CA GLU A 708 2.76 2.64 -33.50
C GLU A 708 3.17 3.74 -32.50
N PRO A 709 2.32 4.06 -31.50
CA PRO A 709 2.70 4.98 -30.43
C PRO A 709 3.84 4.38 -29.59
N ARG A 710 4.95 5.10 -29.48
CA ARG A 710 6.08 4.79 -28.60
C ARG A 710 6.03 5.79 -27.44
N ASP A 711 5.94 5.29 -26.21
CA ASP A 711 5.68 6.09 -25.00
C ASP A 711 4.48 7.06 -25.13
N GLY A 712 3.41 6.60 -25.80
CA GLY A 712 2.20 7.37 -26.04
C GLY A 712 2.26 8.36 -27.22
N HIS A 713 3.39 8.44 -27.93
CA HIS A 713 3.59 9.39 -29.03
C HIS A 713 3.98 8.70 -30.35
N VAL A 714 3.36 9.13 -31.46
CA VAL A 714 3.76 8.67 -32.81
C VAL A 714 4.88 9.57 -33.33
N VAL A 715 6.04 8.99 -33.63
CA VAL A 715 7.22 9.73 -34.07
C VAL A 715 7.06 10.15 -35.55
N ARG A 716 6.81 11.45 -35.79
CA ARG A 716 6.72 12.02 -37.15
C ARG A 716 7.99 11.70 -37.94
N GLY A 717 7.84 10.95 -39.02
CA GLY A 717 8.94 10.56 -39.90
C GLY A 717 9.55 9.18 -39.64
N ALA A 718 9.12 8.45 -38.61
CA ALA A 718 9.62 7.10 -38.33
C ALA A 718 9.28 6.10 -39.45
N ARG A 719 10.21 5.19 -39.72
CA ARG A 719 10.13 4.12 -40.72
C ARG A 719 10.51 2.80 -40.07
N VAL A 720 9.85 1.73 -40.50
CA VAL A 720 10.11 0.37 -40.03
C VAL A 720 10.36 -0.56 -41.22
N TRP A 721 11.37 -1.41 -41.08
CA TRP A 721 11.50 -2.64 -41.84
C TRP A 721 11.17 -3.83 -40.93
N ARG A 722 10.33 -4.75 -41.40
CA ARG A 722 10.01 -6.01 -40.71
C ARG A 722 10.61 -7.17 -41.49
N LEU A 723 11.57 -7.85 -40.88
CA LEU A 723 12.47 -8.76 -41.59
C LEU A 723 12.47 -10.14 -40.95
N ARG A 724 12.11 -11.17 -41.71
CA ARG A 724 12.49 -12.54 -41.36
C ARG A 724 13.90 -12.79 -41.87
N LEU A 725 14.80 -13.15 -40.96
CA LEU A 725 16.21 -13.43 -41.23
C LEU A 725 16.50 -14.89 -40.84
N PRO A 726 16.76 -15.79 -41.81
CA PRO A 726 17.16 -17.17 -41.55
C PRO A 726 18.38 -17.29 -40.63
N ALA A 727 18.60 -18.50 -40.10
CA ALA A 727 19.78 -18.82 -39.29
C ALA A 727 21.09 -18.50 -40.03
N ASN A 728 22.08 -17.93 -39.33
CA ASN A 728 23.41 -17.62 -39.85
C ASN A 728 23.38 -16.83 -41.18
N SER A 729 22.52 -15.80 -41.27
CA SER A 729 22.32 -15.02 -42.50
C SER A 729 22.40 -13.51 -42.27
N THR A 730 22.83 -12.79 -43.30
CA THR A 730 22.97 -11.32 -43.30
C THR A 730 22.11 -10.70 -44.40
N ARG A 731 21.47 -9.58 -44.11
CA ARG A 731 20.68 -8.81 -45.08
C ARG A 731 21.00 -7.31 -44.98
N THR A 732 21.38 -6.71 -46.10
CA THR A 732 21.50 -5.26 -46.25
C THR A 732 20.12 -4.65 -46.53
N LEU A 733 19.87 -3.48 -45.95
CA LEU A 733 18.70 -2.63 -46.16
C LEU A 733 19.18 -1.28 -46.69
N VAL A 734 18.49 -0.69 -47.66
CA VAL A 734 18.83 0.62 -48.21
C VAL A 734 17.61 1.54 -48.11
N GLY A 735 17.71 2.58 -47.29
CA GLY A 735 16.77 3.70 -47.23
C GLY A 735 17.34 4.93 -47.92
N ARG A 736 16.51 5.75 -48.58
CA ARG A 736 16.99 6.97 -49.26
C ARG A 736 15.95 8.09 -49.27
N TYR A 737 16.39 9.32 -48.98
CA TYR A 737 15.58 10.53 -49.06
C TYR A 737 16.42 11.74 -49.50
N GLU A 738 15.76 12.75 -50.05
CA GLU A 738 16.36 14.00 -50.48
C GLU A 738 15.72 15.19 -49.73
N ILE A 739 16.55 16.08 -49.17
CA ILE A 739 16.08 17.33 -48.54
C ILE A 739 16.42 18.51 -49.46
N ARG A 740 15.42 19.27 -49.90
CA ARG A 740 15.57 20.50 -50.69
C ARG A 740 15.36 21.73 -49.79
N ILE A 741 16.40 22.54 -49.64
CA ILE A 741 16.45 23.73 -48.78
C ILE A 741 16.62 24.99 -49.65
N PRO A 742 15.64 25.91 -49.70
CA PRO A 742 15.79 27.17 -50.42
C PRO A 742 16.85 28.09 -49.79
N GLY A 743 17.53 28.87 -50.64
CA GLY A 743 18.56 29.82 -50.24
C GLY A 743 18.04 30.84 -49.22
N GLY A 744 18.84 31.08 -48.18
CA GLY A 744 18.46 31.89 -47.02
C GLY A 744 17.89 31.07 -45.85
N LYS A 745 17.56 29.78 -46.04
CA LYS A 745 17.19 28.86 -44.97
C LYS A 745 18.33 27.87 -44.65
N SER A 746 18.29 27.27 -43.46
CA SER A 746 19.26 26.27 -43.01
C SER A 746 18.63 25.31 -42.00
N VAL A 747 19.23 24.12 -41.84
CA VAL A 747 18.85 23.18 -40.77
C VAL A 747 19.28 23.74 -39.42
N VAL A 748 18.33 23.97 -38.52
CA VAL A 748 18.57 24.44 -37.14
C VAL A 748 18.65 23.24 -36.21
N GLY A 749 19.64 23.21 -35.30
CA GLY A 749 19.76 22.20 -34.24
C GLY A 749 20.20 20.79 -34.67
N GLY A 750 20.27 20.49 -35.98
CA GLY A 750 20.66 19.18 -36.50
C GLY A 750 22.03 19.16 -37.19
N ASN A 751 22.75 18.04 -37.04
CA ASN A 751 23.88 17.70 -37.92
C ASN A 751 23.33 17.41 -39.33
N ARG A 752 23.87 18.05 -40.37
CA ARG A 752 23.45 17.84 -41.77
C ARG A 752 23.71 16.42 -42.32
N ARG A 753 24.39 15.54 -41.55
CA ARG A 753 24.84 14.19 -41.96
C ARG A 753 24.21 13.02 -41.18
N ALA A 754 23.33 13.27 -40.21
CA ALA A 754 22.86 12.24 -39.25
C ALA A 754 21.71 11.38 -39.79
#